data_AF-A0A2E0R410-F1
#
_entry.id   AF-A0A2E0R410-F1
#
_cell.length_a   1.000
_cell.length_b   1.000
_cell.length_c   1.000
_cell.angle_alpha   90.00
_cell.angle_beta   90.00
_cell.angle_gamma   90.00
#
_symmetry.space_group_name_H-M   'P 1'
#
loop_
_entity.id
_entity.type
_entity.pdbx_description
1 polymer ?
#
loop_
_entity_poly.entity_id
_entity_poly.type
_entity_poly.pdbx_seq_one_letter_code
_entity_poly.pdbx_strand_id
1 'polypeptide(L)'
;MGTMQLPELQGYSYEDLLGEDPFGWSYVCSHESGERRVIKVFKAQATNESLLHYYFDKFSDPDFGLPGIAPVYDYVLQGDDSLSACAVPFFGWKGKDKQRWQVTSLKGLMHLLTPDQSVDIIRKLAESLAEAHENGVFHGGLRPGNVFLTGDSGDGHKLQIGDFGQILIGGLQYLEADDLLFYVSPEQLSTGDFSGENGKAWDIYAFGVIAFQMLTGHLPRLDRLRQQFIERPDSLKTAGAVSYGQLTHISEYVIGQLDSERPVEWPDEATDSENAKLRRAIEACLAYEPADRPSSMAEVAELIGASPAPVVEELESEGDSLEFGSGELEFDESSSSSVKTGSRKKIFGGEKASIAGVGGKIGKLPFIRVFVTNPSLKWQIAAVIALIAMLPMTFFLVNLNMELRATRTELTVEAKELQANVEKQAAAYRRAIRTNQKDTEQLKAEINEVEDSRSRMVGEAKLARQILRQTQENGDQFFRLVLENKDTDVPGFREKRAKALLEGRRHYERLVEVYGDAPDFIVSTANAYFYLGQIYREMGEFGKALASYGEAERRYLALLDDSQTTSIDFVKNIAIAKRSLGQLSMKSGEYSIARHYFTESSRYWAETRSRDTSEALNAAISIHENSLAIVNCEIAMGRGDAALDAARSVGAQILKLQEQAPDNPKIIGILARSFGLAADILRQNGEIDSAKEAYQQSADLFARAITLNAAVDAYHLGLGNSLAGVGLIENDVEKLESSAEVLSRVVGRNPFEPEYQRTLADVYGALAANQRDGGKLKNAIEFEKEALEILQPIVKSNPNSPESVLYSYSQRLAHLAELLGDAGEFDSSRAPLQEAITVLEKISKSDHATSEFHRGLARARGLAGFACIKSGDKTGAKEHLELARAEWENYMASNPEDSDAAQAAKWTSDQLKTLQ
;
A
#
# COMPACT_ATOMS: atom_id res chain seq x y z
N MET A 1 -23.97 -11.52 0.13
CA MET A 1 -23.20 -11.36 1.39
C MET A 1 -23.22 -12.70 2.10
N GLY A 2 -22.06 -13.33 2.31
CA GLY A 2 -21.95 -14.52 3.16
C GLY A 2 -21.98 -14.10 4.63
N THR A 3 -22.72 -14.83 5.45
CA THR A 3 -22.72 -14.70 6.91
C THR A 3 -21.34 -15.07 7.46
N MET A 4 -20.72 -14.17 8.23
CA MET A 4 -19.46 -14.42 8.96
C MET A 4 -19.65 -15.62 9.90
N GLN A 5 -18.82 -16.65 9.74
CA GLN A 5 -18.85 -17.81 10.63
C GLN A 5 -18.00 -17.50 11.87
N LEU A 6 -18.61 -17.53 13.06
CA LEU A 6 -17.89 -17.30 14.32
C LEU A 6 -17.06 -18.54 14.69
N PRO A 7 -15.91 -18.37 15.38
CA PRO A 7 -15.09 -19.49 15.83
C PRO A 7 -15.83 -20.38 16.82
N GLU A 8 -15.73 -21.71 16.67
CA GLU A 8 -16.30 -22.66 17.62
C GLU A 8 -15.28 -22.97 18.73
N LEU A 9 -15.61 -22.57 19.96
CA LEU A 9 -14.92 -22.98 21.19
C LEU A 9 -15.77 -24.05 21.89
N GLN A 10 -15.16 -25.17 22.27
CA GLN A 10 -15.89 -26.32 22.77
C GLN A 10 -16.62 -25.99 24.09
N GLY A 11 -17.91 -26.30 24.17
CA GLY A 11 -18.71 -26.06 25.38
C GLY A 11 -19.19 -24.63 25.57
N TYR A 12 -19.02 -23.74 24.58
CA TYR A 12 -19.51 -22.36 24.62
C TYR A 12 -20.67 -22.13 23.64
N SER A 13 -21.66 -21.35 24.07
CA SER A 13 -22.78 -20.90 23.24
C SER A 13 -22.86 -19.36 23.24
N TYR A 14 -22.78 -18.76 22.06
CA TYR A 14 -22.90 -17.31 21.86
C TYR A 14 -24.32 -16.82 22.20
N GLU A 15 -24.44 -15.84 23.10
CA GLU A 15 -25.72 -15.22 23.47
C GLU A 15 -25.97 -13.89 22.74
N ASP A 16 -25.07 -12.91 22.90
CA ASP A 16 -25.28 -11.55 22.39
C ASP A 16 -23.95 -10.81 22.16
N LEU A 17 -23.94 -9.84 21.25
CA LEU A 17 -22.76 -8.98 21.00
C LEU A 17 -22.67 -7.91 22.09
N LEU A 18 -21.59 -7.92 22.86
CA LEU A 18 -21.32 -6.92 23.91
C LEU A 18 -20.81 -5.61 23.31
N GLY A 19 -19.95 -5.69 22.28
CA GLY A 19 -19.37 -4.52 21.61
C GLY A 19 -18.36 -4.90 20.53
N GLU A 20 -18.05 -3.93 19.69
CA GLU A 20 -16.99 -3.99 18.68
C GLU A 20 -15.95 -2.92 18.99
N ASP A 21 -14.68 -3.30 18.86
CA ASP A 21 -13.53 -2.41 18.96
C ASP A 21 -12.62 -2.59 17.73
N PRO A 22 -11.57 -1.76 17.58
CA PRO A 22 -10.67 -1.87 16.43
C PRO A 22 -9.95 -3.22 16.33
N PHE A 23 -9.78 -3.95 17.44
CA PHE A 23 -9.08 -5.23 17.50
C PHE A 23 -10.01 -6.43 17.25
N GLY A 24 -11.32 -6.29 17.48
CA GLY A 24 -12.25 -7.39 17.32
C GLY A 24 -13.69 -7.16 17.80
N TRP A 25 -14.37 -8.28 18.04
CA TRP A 25 -15.74 -8.32 18.57
C TRP A 25 -15.75 -9.07 19.90
N SER A 26 -16.52 -8.57 20.86
CA SER A 26 -16.72 -9.21 22.16
C SER A 26 -18.15 -9.72 22.29
N TYR A 27 -18.32 -11.00 22.56
CA TYR A 27 -19.62 -11.66 22.73
C TYR A 27 -19.80 -12.16 24.16
N VAL A 28 -21.01 -12.02 24.71
CA VAL A 28 -21.40 -12.73 25.93
C VAL A 28 -21.79 -14.15 25.56
N CYS A 29 -21.24 -15.13 26.26
CA CYS A 29 -21.44 -16.54 25.99
C CYS A 29 -21.76 -17.32 27.27
N SER A 30 -22.60 -18.34 27.15
CA SER A 30 -22.85 -19.33 28.21
C SER A 30 -21.93 -20.53 28.00
N HIS A 31 -21.22 -20.94 29.05
CA HIS A 31 -20.47 -22.19 29.07
C HIS A 31 -21.34 -23.34 29.61
N GLU A 32 -21.06 -24.58 29.23
CA GLU A 32 -21.79 -25.79 29.70
C GLU A 32 -21.82 -25.94 31.23
N SER A 33 -20.85 -25.36 31.93
CA SER A 33 -20.84 -25.29 33.41
C SER A 33 -21.93 -24.39 34.01
N GLY A 34 -22.64 -23.62 33.19
CA GLY A 34 -23.64 -22.63 33.61
C GLY A 34 -23.05 -21.25 33.94
N GLU A 35 -21.72 -21.09 33.85
CA GLU A 35 -21.06 -19.79 34.01
C GLU A 35 -21.08 -18.98 32.71
N ARG A 36 -21.17 -17.66 32.85
CA ARG A 36 -21.02 -16.74 31.71
C ARG A 36 -19.58 -16.32 31.52
N ARG A 37 -19.18 -16.21 30.26
CA ARG A 37 -17.87 -15.75 29.79
C ARG A 37 -18.03 -14.73 28.68
N VAL A 38 -16.96 -14.01 28.40
CA VAL A 38 -16.85 -13.18 27.19
C VAL A 38 -15.96 -13.93 26.22
N ILE A 39 -16.43 -14.17 25.00
CA ILE A 39 -15.58 -14.62 23.90
C ILE A 39 -15.18 -13.40 23.09
N LYS A 40 -13.88 -13.15 23.02
CA LYS A 40 -13.29 -12.14 22.14
C LYS A 40 -12.86 -12.79 20.85
N VAL A 41 -13.33 -12.27 19.72
CA VAL A 41 -13.00 -12.71 18.36
C VAL A 41 -12.18 -11.61 17.69
N PHE A 42 -10.96 -11.94 17.27
CA PHE A 42 -9.98 -10.96 16.80
C PHE A 42 -10.01 -10.78 15.28
N LYS A 43 -9.77 -9.55 14.82
CA LYS A 43 -9.60 -9.21 13.40
C LYS A 43 -8.15 -9.51 13.00
N ALA A 44 -7.94 -10.42 12.06
CA ALA A 44 -6.61 -10.89 11.65
C ALA A 44 -5.62 -9.77 11.24
N GLN A 45 -6.10 -8.61 10.78
CA GLN A 45 -5.28 -7.47 10.35
C GLN A 45 -4.96 -6.45 11.47
N ALA A 46 -5.58 -6.60 12.65
CA ALA A 46 -5.50 -5.66 13.76
C ALA A 46 -4.73 -6.20 14.98
N THR A 47 -4.36 -7.48 14.98
CA THR A 47 -3.65 -8.14 16.09
C THR A 47 -2.43 -8.91 15.61
N ASN A 48 -1.41 -9.03 16.47
CA ASN A 48 -0.25 -9.89 16.21
C ASN A 48 -0.51 -11.27 16.82
N GLU A 49 -0.62 -12.29 15.97
CA GLU A 49 -0.97 -13.64 16.40
C GLU A 49 0.09 -14.29 17.30
N SER A 50 1.39 -14.07 17.04
CA SER A 50 2.45 -14.60 17.90
C SER A 50 2.39 -14.02 19.31
N LEU A 51 2.01 -12.74 19.41
CA LEU A 51 1.82 -12.06 20.69
C LEU A 51 0.55 -12.53 21.40
N LEU A 52 -0.56 -12.69 20.67
CA LEU A 52 -1.78 -13.28 21.22
C LEU A 52 -1.53 -14.70 21.75
N HIS A 53 -0.82 -15.52 20.98
CA HIS A 53 -0.44 -16.86 21.39
C HIS A 53 0.35 -16.85 22.70
N TYR A 54 1.38 -15.99 22.79
CA TYR A 54 2.19 -15.85 24.00
C TYR A 54 1.32 -15.55 25.24
N TYR A 55 0.40 -14.58 25.15
CA TYR A 55 -0.44 -14.23 26.30
C TYR A 55 -1.53 -15.27 26.59
N PHE A 56 -2.16 -15.86 25.57
CA PHE A 56 -3.21 -16.85 25.78
C PHE A 56 -2.65 -18.11 26.43
N ASP A 57 -1.51 -18.59 25.94
CA ASP A 57 -0.81 -19.74 26.53
C ASP A 57 -0.49 -19.46 28.00
N LYS A 58 0.17 -18.32 28.28
CA LYS A 58 0.59 -17.94 29.63
C LYS A 58 -0.57 -17.72 30.62
N PHE A 59 -1.66 -17.06 30.19
CA PHE A 59 -2.81 -16.79 31.07
C PHE A 59 -3.84 -17.92 31.12
N SER A 60 -3.68 -18.95 30.29
CA SER A 60 -4.44 -20.19 30.40
C SER A 60 -3.84 -21.18 31.39
N ASP A 61 -2.57 -21.01 31.74
CA ASP A 61 -1.88 -21.82 32.74
C ASP A 61 -2.44 -21.56 34.15
N PRO A 62 -3.05 -22.57 34.81
CA PRO A 62 -3.54 -22.45 36.18
C PRO A 62 -2.46 -22.12 37.20
N ASP A 63 -1.20 -22.49 36.95
CA ASP A 63 -0.07 -22.31 37.86
C ASP A 63 0.58 -20.93 37.73
N PHE A 64 0.30 -20.20 36.64
CA PHE A 64 0.80 -18.84 36.41
C PHE A 64 -0.10 -17.74 37.02
N GLY A 65 -1.39 -18.03 37.25
CA GLY A 65 -2.45 -17.04 37.49
C GLY A 65 -2.09 -15.89 38.46
N LEU A 66 -2.00 -14.66 37.93
CA LEU A 66 -1.74 -13.46 38.72
C LEU A 66 -3.04 -12.85 39.28
N PRO A 67 -3.16 -12.55 40.58
CA PRO A 67 -4.40 -12.08 41.20
C PRO A 67 -5.01 -10.84 40.56
N GLY A 68 -4.19 -9.93 40.01
CA GLY A 68 -4.63 -8.69 39.36
C GLY A 68 -4.91 -8.80 37.86
N ILE A 69 -4.65 -9.95 37.24
CA ILE A 69 -4.76 -10.15 35.78
C ILE A 69 -5.89 -11.13 35.47
N ALA A 70 -6.71 -10.81 34.46
CA ALA A 70 -7.81 -11.67 34.05
C ALA A 70 -7.29 -12.95 33.36
N PRO A 71 -7.70 -14.15 33.81
CA PRO A 71 -7.27 -15.40 33.19
C PRO A 71 -7.91 -15.62 31.81
N VAL A 72 -7.30 -16.49 31.02
CA VAL A 72 -7.86 -17.01 29.76
C VAL A 72 -8.34 -18.43 30.01
N TYR A 73 -9.61 -18.72 29.78
CA TYR A 73 -10.17 -20.05 30.05
C TYR A 73 -10.04 -21.02 28.88
N ASP A 74 -10.10 -20.50 27.66
CA ASP A 74 -10.02 -21.28 26.43
C ASP A 74 -9.64 -20.35 25.27
N TYR A 75 -9.02 -20.85 24.21
CA TYR A 75 -8.69 -20.05 23.04
C TYR A 75 -8.49 -20.91 21.78
N VAL A 76 -8.64 -20.25 20.64
CA VAL A 76 -8.38 -20.80 19.31
C VAL A 76 -7.54 -19.79 18.52
N LEU A 77 -6.50 -20.28 17.86
CA LEU A 77 -5.65 -19.51 16.96
C LEU A 77 -5.92 -19.90 15.51
N GLN A 78 -5.57 -19.04 14.57
CA GLN A 78 -6.02 -19.09 13.20
C GLN A 78 -5.51 -20.34 12.45
N GLY A 79 -6.43 -21.07 11.83
CA GLY A 79 -6.16 -22.01 10.71
C GLY A 79 -6.72 -21.46 9.39
N ASP A 80 -6.43 -22.12 8.25
CA ASP A 80 -6.59 -21.67 6.84
C ASP A 80 -7.91 -20.92 6.46
N ASP A 81 -8.98 -20.94 7.28
CA ASP A 81 -10.25 -20.23 7.05
C ASP A 81 -10.95 -19.65 8.31
N SER A 82 -10.30 -19.54 9.49
CA SER A 82 -10.97 -19.15 10.76
C SER A 82 -10.32 -17.96 11.49
N LEU A 83 -11.08 -17.24 12.32
CA LEU A 83 -10.57 -16.12 13.14
C LEU A 83 -10.10 -16.61 14.51
N SER A 84 -9.04 -16.01 15.05
CA SER A 84 -8.59 -16.27 16.42
C SER A 84 -9.61 -15.77 17.44
N ALA A 85 -9.78 -16.50 18.55
CA ALA A 85 -10.66 -16.10 19.64
C ALA A 85 -10.18 -16.61 21.00
N CYS A 86 -10.59 -15.96 22.08
CA CYS A 86 -10.35 -16.43 23.45
C CYS A 86 -11.56 -16.18 24.36
N ALA A 87 -11.73 -17.05 25.36
CA ALA A 87 -12.75 -16.98 26.40
C ALA A 87 -12.16 -16.42 27.70
N VAL A 88 -12.72 -15.32 28.19
CA VAL A 88 -12.28 -14.60 29.40
C VAL A 88 -13.45 -14.40 30.39
N PRO A 89 -13.19 -14.07 31.67
CA PRO A 89 -14.25 -13.83 32.63
C PRO A 89 -15.22 -12.72 32.19
N PHE A 90 -16.51 -12.89 32.50
CA PHE A 90 -17.49 -11.83 32.30
C PHE A 90 -17.59 -10.95 33.55
N PHE A 91 -17.02 -9.75 33.48
CA PHE A 91 -17.11 -8.72 34.52
C PHE A 91 -18.25 -7.75 34.22
N GLY A 92 -19.48 -8.16 34.54
CA GLY A 92 -20.65 -7.38 34.16
C GLY A 92 -21.98 -7.87 34.70
N TRP A 93 -23.05 -7.18 34.32
CA TRP A 93 -24.42 -7.51 34.69
C TRP A 93 -25.40 -7.21 33.55
N LYS A 94 -26.61 -7.77 33.64
CA LYS A 94 -27.73 -7.43 32.75
C LYS A 94 -28.60 -6.37 33.40
N GLY A 95 -28.76 -5.22 32.75
CA GLY A 95 -29.59 -4.13 33.28
C GLY A 95 -31.09 -4.49 33.27
N LYS A 96 -31.80 -4.21 34.38
CA LYS A 96 -33.25 -4.50 34.51
C LYS A 96 -34.13 -3.73 33.52
N ASP A 97 -33.76 -2.50 33.15
CA ASP A 97 -34.61 -1.60 32.35
C ASP A 97 -34.33 -1.62 30.83
N LYS A 98 -33.16 -2.12 30.40
CA LYS A 98 -32.72 -2.05 28.99
C LYS A 98 -32.41 -3.40 28.33
N GLN A 99 -32.55 -4.52 29.05
CA GLN A 99 -32.25 -5.88 28.57
C GLN A 99 -30.86 -6.07 27.92
N ARG A 100 -29.94 -5.11 28.06
CA ARG A 100 -28.58 -5.15 27.51
C ARG A 100 -27.55 -5.47 28.60
N TRP A 101 -26.52 -6.20 28.20
CA TRP A 101 -25.34 -6.47 29.02
C TRP A 101 -24.51 -5.20 29.23
N GLN A 102 -23.96 -5.01 30.42
CA GLN A 102 -23.03 -3.94 30.76
C GLN A 102 -21.79 -4.52 31.44
N VAL A 103 -20.64 -3.93 31.15
CA VAL A 103 -19.36 -4.27 31.79
C VAL A 103 -19.02 -3.30 32.91
N THR A 104 -18.37 -3.79 33.96
CA THR A 104 -17.88 -3.00 35.10
C THR A 104 -16.46 -2.46 34.85
N SER A 105 -16.20 -1.86 33.69
CA SER A 105 -14.88 -1.27 33.41
C SER A 105 -14.70 0.10 34.05
N LEU A 106 -13.46 0.47 34.35
CA LEU A 106 -13.10 1.76 34.94
C LEU A 106 -13.58 2.92 34.06
N LYS A 107 -13.52 2.79 32.72
CA LYS A 107 -14.09 3.76 31.76
C LYS A 107 -15.55 4.14 32.07
N GLY A 108 -16.37 3.15 32.42
CA GLY A 108 -17.79 3.34 32.73
C GLY A 108 -18.04 3.83 34.16
N LEU A 109 -17.15 3.54 35.10
CA LEU A 109 -17.37 3.77 36.53
C LEU A 109 -16.60 4.96 37.11
N MET A 110 -15.59 5.48 36.41
CA MET A 110 -14.68 6.51 36.92
C MET A 110 -15.39 7.77 37.45
N HIS A 111 -16.50 8.17 36.83
CA HIS A 111 -17.29 9.34 37.25
C HIS A 111 -18.15 9.10 38.52
N LEU A 112 -18.25 7.85 38.98
CA LEU A 112 -19.00 7.44 40.16
C LEU A 112 -18.11 7.22 41.38
N LEU A 113 -16.79 7.23 41.20
CA LEU A 113 -15.81 7.00 42.26
C LEU A 113 -15.56 8.28 43.05
N THR A 114 -15.48 8.14 44.37
CA THR A 114 -14.98 9.20 45.25
C THR A 114 -13.46 9.35 45.13
N PRO A 115 -12.87 10.50 45.50
CA PRO A 115 -11.43 10.69 45.47
C PRO A 115 -10.64 9.60 46.22
N ASP A 116 -11.11 9.17 47.39
CA ASP A 116 -10.46 8.11 48.17
C ASP A 116 -10.52 6.77 47.45
N GLN A 117 -11.67 6.42 46.86
CA GLN A 117 -11.80 5.21 46.02
C GLN A 117 -10.89 5.28 44.79
N SER A 118 -10.75 6.46 44.19
CA SER A 118 -9.83 6.66 43.06
C SER A 118 -8.38 6.40 43.46
N VAL A 119 -7.93 6.92 44.61
CA VAL A 119 -6.57 6.68 45.12
C VAL A 119 -6.35 5.19 45.42
N ASP A 120 -7.31 4.51 46.02
CA ASP A 120 -7.21 3.07 46.30
C ASP A 120 -7.12 2.22 45.03
N ILE A 121 -7.88 2.58 43.99
CA ILE A 121 -7.81 1.90 42.69
C ILE A 121 -6.48 2.19 41.99
N ILE A 122 -5.97 3.41 42.06
CA ILE A 122 -4.65 3.78 41.51
C ILE A 122 -3.54 2.92 42.15
N ARG A 123 -3.57 2.74 43.48
CA ARG A 123 -2.60 1.87 44.18
C ARG A 123 -2.70 0.42 43.73
N LYS A 124 -3.91 -0.15 43.71
CA LYS A 124 -4.14 -1.54 43.26
C LYS A 124 -3.72 -1.77 41.81
N LEU A 125 -3.94 -0.79 40.94
CA LEU A 125 -3.51 -0.85 39.55
C LEU A 125 -1.98 -0.88 39.46
N ALA A 126 -1.28 -0.05 40.25
CA ALA A 126 0.17 -0.05 40.29
C ALA A 126 0.73 -1.38 40.81
N GLU A 127 0.16 -1.94 41.88
CA GLU A 127 0.52 -3.25 42.43
C GLU A 127 0.35 -4.37 41.39
N SER A 128 -0.79 -4.40 40.70
CA SER A 128 -1.09 -5.43 39.68
C SER A 128 -0.15 -5.35 38.47
N LEU A 129 0.21 -4.13 38.04
CA LEU A 129 1.17 -3.94 36.95
C LEU A 129 2.60 -4.25 37.38
N ALA A 130 2.97 -3.95 38.63
CA ALA A 130 4.28 -4.31 39.18
C ALA A 130 4.48 -5.83 39.17
N GLU A 131 3.49 -6.59 39.65
CA GLU A 131 3.50 -8.05 39.65
C GLU A 131 3.57 -8.62 38.22
N ALA A 132 2.84 -8.03 37.27
CA ALA A 132 2.94 -8.43 35.85
C ALA A 132 4.34 -8.16 35.27
N HIS A 133 4.90 -6.97 35.53
CA HIS A 133 6.23 -6.57 35.03
C HIS A 133 7.35 -7.47 35.58
N GLU A 134 7.26 -7.88 36.85
CA GLU A 134 8.20 -8.84 37.47
C GLU A 134 8.20 -10.20 36.77
N ASN A 135 7.05 -10.60 36.23
CA ASN A 135 6.88 -11.84 35.47
C ASN A 135 7.13 -11.68 33.96
N GLY A 136 7.71 -10.54 33.53
CA GLY A 136 7.99 -10.24 32.12
C GLY A 136 6.74 -10.02 31.27
N VAL A 137 5.60 -9.70 31.90
CA VAL A 137 4.33 -9.42 31.24
C VAL A 137 4.13 -7.91 31.18
N PHE A 138 4.13 -7.36 29.96
CA PHE A 138 3.84 -5.94 29.72
C PHE A 138 2.51 -5.81 29.00
N HIS A 139 1.69 -4.82 29.33
CA HIS A 139 0.36 -4.66 28.74
C HIS A 139 0.43 -3.93 27.39
N GLY A 140 1.18 -2.83 27.30
CA GLY A 140 1.45 -2.05 26.08
C GLY A 140 0.26 -1.30 25.46
N GLY A 141 -0.98 -1.67 25.77
CA GLY A 141 -2.21 -0.97 25.34
C GLY A 141 -3.10 -0.49 26.49
N LEU A 142 -2.53 -0.13 27.65
CA LEU A 142 -3.30 0.06 28.88
C LEU A 142 -4.23 1.29 28.79
N ARG A 143 -5.51 1.09 29.12
CA ARG A 143 -6.55 2.14 29.12
C ARG A 143 -7.67 1.82 30.10
N PRO A 144 -8.51 2.80 30.51
CA PRO A 144 -9.61 2.55 31.46
C PRO A 144 -10.64 1.50 31.00
N GLY A 145 -10.77 1.24 29.70
CA GLY A 145 -11.65 0.20 29.17
C GLY A 145 -11.20 -1.22 29.50
N ASN A 146 -9.91 -1.42 29.76
CA ASN A 146 -9.28 -2.73 29.97
C ASN A 146 -9.08 -3.05 31.48
N VAL A 147 -9.45 -2.12 32.36
CA VAL A 147 -9.40 -2.29 33.82
C VAL A 147 -10.82 -2.54 34.33
N PHE A 148 -11.07 -3.73 34.87
CA PHE A 148 -12.37 -4.15 35.36
C PHE A 148 -12.43 -4.14 36.88
N LEU A 149 -13.54 -3.67 37.43
CA LEU A 149 -13.81 -3.62 38.86
C LEU A 149 -14.90 -4.64 39.20
N THR A 150 -14.63 -5.50 40.19
CA THR A 150 -15.56 -6.53 40.64
C THR A 150 -15.81 -6.41 42.15
N GLY A 151 -17.06 -6.66 42.57
CA GLY A 151 -17.49 -6.65 43.99
C GLY A 151 -18.34 -5.44 44.40
N ASP A 152 -19.35 -5.70 45.24
CA ASP A 152 -20.40 -4.75 45.65
C ASP A 152 -20.52 -4.54 47.18
N SER A 153 -19.58 -5.02 48.00
CA SER A 153 -19.73 -4.93 49.47
C SER A 153 -18.45 -5.21 50.26
N GLY A 154 -18.11 -4.30 51.19
CA GLY A 154 -17.31 -4.59 52.40
C GLY A 154 -15.78 -4.49 52.25
N ASP A 155 -15.17 -5.24 51.33
CA ASP A 155 -13.71 -5.46 51.27
C ASP A 155 -12.99 -4.66 50.15
N GLY A 156 -13.68 -3.67 49.57
CA GLY A 156 -13.17 -2.82 48.49
C GLY A 156 -13.31 -3.45 47.09
N HIS A 157 -13.10 -2.63 46.05
CA HIS A 157 -13.16 -3.09 44.66
C HIS A 157 -12.00 -4.06 44.36
N LYS A 158 -12.30 -5.25 43.83
CA LYS A 158 -11.29 -6.16 43.27
C LYS A 158 -11.02 -5.75 41.82
N LEU A 159 -9.75 -5.49 41.50
CA LEU A 159 -9.30 -5.04 40.20
C LEU A 159 -8.83 -6.23 39.35
N GLN A 160 -9.16 -6.20 38.06
CA GLN A 160 -8.71 -7.19 37.07
C GLN A 160 -8.31 -6.45 35.80
N ILE A 161 -7.09 -6.67 35.30
CA ILE A 161 -6.61 -6.13 34.02
C ILE A 161 -6.82 -7.20 32.95
N GLY A 162 -7.51 -6.86 31.87
CA GLY A 162 -7.71 -7.76 30.72
C GLY A 162 -7.14 -7.19 29.43
N ASP A 163 -7.40 -7.86 28.31
CA ASP A 163 -7.09 -7.37 26.96
C ASP A 163 -5.61 -7.21 26.60
N PHE A 164 -4.78 -8.10 27.14
CA PHE A 164 -3.39 -8.26 26.72
C PHE A 164 -3.27 -8.70 25.26
N GLY A 165 -2.15 -8.33 24.62
CA GLY A 165 -1.87 -8.64 23.22
C GLY A 165 -2.56 -7.73 22.20
N GLN A 166 -3.38 -6.79 22.65
CA GLN A 166 -3.99 -5.73 21.83
C GLN A 166 -3.12 -4.46 21.85
N ILE A 167 -1.88 -4.58 21.36
CA ILE A 167 -0.83 -3.57 21.48
C ILE A 167 -0.58 -2.91 20.13
N LEU A 168 -0.24 -1.61 20.14
CA LEU A 168 0.24 -0.88 18.97
C LEU A 168 1.72 -1.20 18.71
N ILE A 169 1.98 -2.15 17.79
CA ILE A 169 3.34 -2.57 17.43
C ILE A 169 3.52 -2.59 15.90
N GLY A 170 4.76 -2.44 15.44
CA GLY A 170 5.08 -2.44 14.00
C GLY A 170 4.62 -3.73 13.29
N GLY A 171 3.95 -3.57 12.13
CA GLY A 171 3.44 -4.70 11.31
C GLY A 171 1.92 -4.88 11.31
N LEU A 172 1.17 -4.08 12.07
CA LEU A 172 -0.30 -4.05 12.04
C LEU A 172 -0.81 -3.17 10.88
N GLN A 173 -1.76 -3.67 10.08
CA GLN A 173 -2.15 -3.06 8.80
C GLN A 173 -3.23 -1.98 8.92
N TYR A 174 -4.07 -2.02 9.97
CA TYR A 174 -5.19 -1.09 10.12
C TYR A 174 -5.70 -1.05 11.56
N LEU A 175 -5.66 0.11 12.20
CA LEU A 175 -6.43 0.37 13.42
C LEU A 175 -7.20 1.68 13.25
N GLU A 176 -8.52 1.63 13.46
CA GLU A 176 -9.33 2.85 13.55
C GLU A 176 -8.86 3.67 14.76
N ALA A 177 -8.82 5.01 14.62
CA ALA A 177 -8.50 5.89 15.73
C ALA A 177 -9.58 5.76 16.82
N ASP A 178 -9.23 5.13 17.93
CA ASP A 178 -10.06 4.91 19.12
C ASP A 178 -9.42 5.56 20.36
N ASP A 179 -10.08 5.48 21.50
CA ASP A 179 -9.67 6.10 22.75
C ASP A 179 -8.29 5.70 23.26
N LEU A 180 -7.73 4.57 22.79
CA LEU A 180 -6.38 4.12 23.10
C LEU A 180 -5.35 5.20 22.79
N LEU A 181 -5.52 5.98 21.72
CA LEU A 181 -4.62 7.05 21.29
C LEU A 181 -4.28 8.06 22.40
N PHE A 182 -5.17 8.26 23.36
CA PHE A 182 -4.98 9.23 24.44
C PHE A 182 -4.14 8.72 25.62
N TYR A 183 -3.82 7.42 25.66
CA TYR A 183 -3.05 6.79 26.74
C TYR A 183 -1.66 6.29 26.28
N VAL A 184 -1.38 6.39 24.98
CA VAL A 184 -0.14 5.90 24.34
C VAL A 184 1.01 6.89 24.56
N SER A 185 2.21 6.38 24.79
CA SER A 185 3.41 7.20 25.00
C SER A 185 3.99 7.76 23.68
N PRO A 186 4.74 8.88 23.71
CA PRO A 186 5.33 9.47 22.51
C PRO A 186 6.24 8.52 21.72
N GLU A 187 7.05 7.73 22.42
CA GLU A 187 7.96 6.75 21.81
C GLU A 187 7.22 5.56 21.21
N GLN A 188 6.11 5.12 21.83
CA GLN A 188 5.24 4.08 21.28
C GLN A 188 4.61 4.53 19.95
N LEU A 189 4.20 5.80 19.83
CA LEU A 189 3.70 6.38 18.57
C LEU A 189 4.78 6.51 17.49
N SER A 190 6.05 6.66 17.90
CA SER A 190 7.16 6.98 17.00
C SER A 190 7.82 5.74 16.39
N THR A 191 8.09 4.71 17.21
CA THR A 191 8.87 3.54 16.78
C THR A 191 8.07 2.24 16.77
N GLY A 192 7.09 2.09 17.66
CA GLY A 192 6.28 0.87 17.78
C GLY A 192 7.09 -0.40 18.09
N ASP A 193 8.30 -0.26 18.65
CA ASP A 193 9.20 -1.37 18.99
C ASP A 193 8.86 -1.95 20.37
N PHE A 194 8.06 -3.02 20.37
CA PHE A 194 7.68 -3.75 21.58
C PHE A 194 8.77 -4.75 21.98
N SER A 195 9.89 -4.23 22.49
CA SER A 195 10.87 -4.97 23.26
C SER A 195 10.56 -4.88 24.77
N GLY A 196 11.05 -5.83 25.57
CA GLY A 196 10.67 -5.91 26.99
C GLY A 196 10.88 -4.61 27.78
N GLU A 197 12.03 -3.94 27.62
CA GLU A 197 12.31 -2.66 28.28
C GLU A 197 11.41 -1.52 27.78
N ASN A 198 11.04 -1.51 26.48
CA ASN A 198 10.14 -0.50 25.91
C ASN A 198 8.70 -0.68 26.41
N GLY A 199 8.19 -1.93 26.46
CA GLY A 199 6.84 -2.22 26.93
C GLY A 199 6.60 -1.78 28.38
N LYS A 200 7.61 -1.94 29.23
CA LYS A 200 7.61 -1.45 30.62
C LYS A 200 7.43 0.07 30.70
N ALA A 201 8.18 0.83 29.91
CA ALA A 201 8.10 2.29 29.89
C ALA A 201 6.77 2.81 29.35
N TRP A 202 6.13 2.08 28.42
CA TRP A 202 4.81 2.42 27.88
C TRP A 202 3.71 2.27 28.94
N ASP A 203 3.73 1.17 29.69
CA ASP A 203 2.76 0.92 30.77
C ASP A 203 2.86 1.97 31.89
N ILE A 204 4.08 2.39 32.25
CA ILE A 204 4.31 3.44 33.26
C ILE A 204 3.68 4.77 32.82
N TYR A 205 3.84 5.14 31.55
CA TYR A 205 3.23 6.35 31.01
C TYR A 205 1.69 6.26 31.02
N ALA A 206 1.14 5.16 30.50
CA ALA A 206 -0.30 4.93 30.45
C ALA A 206 -0.93 4.93 31.86
N PHE A 207 -0.24 4.34 32.84
CA PHE A 207 -0.63 4.42 34.25
C PHE A 207 -0.70 5.87 34.73
N GLY A 208 0.32 6.68 34.45
CA GLY A 208 0.33 8.11 34.80
C GLY A 208 -0.86 8.88 34.22
N VAL A 209 -1.22 8.59 32.97
CA VAL A 209 -2.39 9.20 32.30
C VAL A 209 -3.69 8.80 33.00
N ILE A 210 -3.87 7.51 33.29
CA ILE A 210 -5.08 7.00 33.97
C ILE A 210 -5.17 7.58 35.39
N ALA A 211 -4.08 7.58 36.15
CA ALA A 211 -4.05 8.08 37.52
C ALA A 211 -4.37 9.59 37.57
N PHE A 212 -3.79 10.39 36.67
CA PHE A 212 -4.12 11.81 36.55
C PHE A 212 -5.61 12.02 36.22
N GLN A 213 -6.13 11.23 35.27
CA GLN A 213 -7.53 11.31 34.86
C GLN A 213 -8.51 10.93 35.99
N MET A 214 -8.17 9.93 36.79
CA MET A 214 -8.98 9.52 37.93
C MET A 214 -9.05 10.56 39.03
N LEU A 215 -8.00 11.36 39.22
CA LEU A 215 -7.94 12.41 40.24
C LEU A 215 -8.55 13.73 39.78
N THR A 216 -8.48 14.04 38.48
CA THR A 216 -8.87 15.36 37.95
C THR A 216 -10.13 15.33 37.08
N GLY A 217 -10.51 14.18 36.55
CA GLY A 217 -11.54 14.03 35.51
C GLY A 217 -11.07 14.41 34.10
N HIS A 218 -9.87 14.97 33.96
CA HIS A 218 -9.27 15.46 32.73
C HIS A 218 -8.02 14.67 32.36
N LEU A 219 -7.65 14.60 31.07
CA LEU A 219 -6.34 14.07 30.70
C LEU A 219 -5.23 15.07 31.03
N PRO A 220 -4.00 14.61 31.36
CA PRO A 220 -2.86 15.48 31.61
C PRO A 220 -2.40 16.24 30.37
N ARG A 221 -2.65 15.67 29.18
CA ARG A 221 -2.43 16.23 27.85
C ARG A 221 -3.53 15.73 26.92
N LEU A 222 -3.77 16.39 25.80
CA LEU A 222 -4.76 16.04 24.77
C LEU A 222 -6.23 16.09 25.25
N ASP A 223 -6.55 16.67 26.41
CA ASP A 223 -7.93 16.65 26.94
C ASP A 223 -8.92 17.35 26.00
N ARG A 224 -8.50 18.46 25.38
CA ARG A 224 -9.31 19.16 24.38
C ARG A 224 -9.59 18.30 23.14
N LEU A 225 -8.59 17.54 22.68
CA LEU A 225 -8.72 16.63 21.55
C LEU A 225 -9.64 15.46 21.90
N ARG A 226 -9.53 14.92 23.12
CA ARG A 226 -10.44 13.90 23.65
C ARG A 226 -11.89 14.40 23.74
N GLN A 227 -12.11 15.62 24.23
CA GLN A 227 -13.46 16.20 24.29
C GLN A 227 -14.08 16.32 22.89
N GLN A 228 -13.31 16.78 21.90
CA GLN A 228 -13.74 16.83 20.50
C GLN A 228 -14.07 15.43 19.94
N PHE A 229 -13.26 14.41 20.28
CA PHE A 229 -13.52 13.02 19.91
C PHE A 229 -14.84 12.50 20.53
N ILE A 230 -15.10 12.77 21.80
CA ILE A 230 -16.33 12.36 22.49
C ILE A 230 -17.57 13.05 21.88
N GLU A 231 -17.48 14.35 21.58
CA GLU A 231 -18.58 15.11 20.98
C GLU A 231 -18.87 14.73 19.52
N ARG A 232 -17.82 14.35 18.77
CA ARG A 232 -17.92 13.96 17.37
C ARG A 232 -17.05 12.72 17.09
N PRO A 233 -17.53 11.50 17.41
CA PRO A 233 -16.76 10.28 17.21
C PRO A 233 -16.31 10.07 15.76
N ASP A 234 -17.09 10.55 14.78
CA ASP A 234 -16.78 10.42 13.35
C ASP A 234 -15.76 11.46 12.82
N SER A 235 -15.40 12.46 13.64
CA SER A 235 -14.46 13.52 13.25
C SER A 235 -13.02 13.02 13.10
N LEU A 236 -12.65 11.96 13.81
CA LEU A 236 -11.35 11.30 13.67
C LEU A 236 -11.41 10.07 12.75
N LYS A 237 -12.58 9.49 12.48
CA LYS A 237 -12.76 8.41 11.49
C LYS A 237 -12.54 8.85 10.04
N THR A 238 -12.60 10.16 9.78
CA THR A 238 -12.31 10.75 8.46
C THR A 238 -10.84 11.13 8.28
N ALA A 239 -10.07 11.15 9.37
CA ALA A 239 -8.62 11.16 9.33
C ALA A 239 -8.18 9.71 9.12
N GLY A 240 -7.38 9.46 8.09
CA GLY A 240 -7.07 8.10 7.61
C GLY A 240 -6.57 7.15 8.70
N ALA A 241 -6.69 5.86 8.42
CA ALA A 241 -6.24 4.77 9.28
C ALA A 241 -4.86 5.02 9.87
N VAL A 242 -4.70 4.68 11.15
CA VAL A 242 -3.42 4.89 11.81
C VAL A 242 -2.60 3.59 11.70
N SER A 243 -1.49 3.67 10.97
CA SER A 243 -0.46 2.66 10.91
C SER A 243 0.60 3.01 11.95
N TYR A 244 0.45 2.52 13.18
CA TYR A 244 1.36 2.86 14.28
C TYR A 244 2.65 2.02 14.20
N GLY A 245 3.81 2.66 14.37
CA GLY A 245 5.14 2.12 14.04
C GLY A 245 5.73 2.67 12.71
N GLN A 246 4.94 3.47 11.99
CA GLN A 246 5.40 4.40 10.96
C GLN A 246 4.80 5.78 11.27
N LEU A 247 5.54 6.87 11.08
CA LEU A 247 5.03 8.23 11.29
C LEU A 247 3.88 8.49 10.30
N THR A 248 2.63 8.32 10.75
CA THR A 248 1.43 8.82 10.07
C THR A 248 1.17 10.28 10.44
N HIS A 249 0.39 10.98 9.63
CA HIS A 249 -0.02 12.36 9.92
C HIS A 249 -0.76 12.50 11.26
N ILE A 250 -1.48 11.47 11.73
CA ILE A 250 -2.16 11.49 13.04
C ILE A 250 -1.16 11.29 14.17
N SER A 251 -0.24 10.32 14.07
CA SER A 251 0.81 10.12 15.07
C SER A 251 1.74 11.34 15.17
N GLU A 252 2.15 11.94 14.04
CA GLU A 252 2.93 13.19 14.04
C GLU A 252 2.19 14.35 14.70
N TYR A 253 0.90 14.48 14.40
CA TYR A 253 0.05 15.50 15.02
C TYR A 253 -0.07 15.30 16.54
N VAL A 254 -0.32 14.07 16.99
CA VAL A 254 -0.46 13.74 18.41
C VAL A 254 0.86 13.92 19.16
N ILE A 255 1.98 13.43 18.60
CA ILE A 255 3.32 13.65 19.15
C ILE A 255 3.60 15.15 19.27
N GLY A 256 3.30 15.95 18.24
CA GLY A 256 3.46 17.40 18.27
C GLY A 256 2.60 18.09 19.34
N GLN A 257 1.36 17.63 19.56
CA GLN A 257 0.53 18.14 20.65
C GLN A 257 1.11 17.75 22.03
N LEU A 258 1.51 16.49 22.22
CA LEU A 258 2.14 16.00 23.46
C LEU A 258 3.44 16.75 23.81
N ASP A 259 4.21 17.16 22.80
CA ASP A 259 5.39 18.00 22.96
C ASP A 259 5.04 19.45 23.33
N SER A 260 4.00 20.02 22.70
CA SER A 260 3.57 21.41 22.94
C SER A 260 2.89 21.64 24.30
N GLU A 261 2.26 20.61 24.87
CA GLU A 261 1.53 20.67 26.15
C GLU A 261 2.43 20.30 27.35
N ARG A 262 3.65 20.87 27.38
CA ARG A 262 4.58 20.74 28.52
C ARG A 262 4.76 22.09 29.22
N PRO A 263 4.75 22.15 30.58
CA PRO A 263 4.61 21.07 31.57
C PRO A 263 3.14 20.65 31.84
N VAL A 264 2.93 19.54 32.56
CA VAL A 264 1.60 19.10 33.01
C VAL A 264 1.06 20.09 34.06
N GLU A 265 -0.17 20.56 33.89
CA GLU A 265 -0.83 21.50 34.79
C GLU A 265 -1.94 20.81 35.59
N TRP A 266 -1.90 20.93 36.93
CA TRP A 266 -2.98 20.47 37.79
C TRP A 266 -4.08 21.53 37.90
N PRO A 267 -5.36 21.13 37.91
CA PRO A 267 -6.48 22.08 38.02
C PRO A 267 -6.58 22.77 39.40
N ASP A 268 -5.96 22.18 40.43
CA ASP A 268 -6.03 22.60 41.82
C ASP A 268 -4.68 22.38 42.55
N GLU A 269 -4.51 23.01 43.71
CA GLU A 269 -3.35 22.79 44.58
C GLU A 269 -3.48 21.48 45.37
N ALA A 270 -2.34 20.89 45.75
CA ALA A 270 -2.34 19.68 46.56
C ALA A 270 -2.98 19.92 47.93
N THR A 271 -3.92 19.04 48.31
CA THR A 271 -4.71 19.18 49.55
C THR A 271 -3.91 18.90 50.81
N ASP A 272 -2.90 18.03 50.71
CA ASP A 272 -2.01 17.64 51.81
C ASP A 272 -0.67 17.08 51.28
N SER A 273 0.22 16.70 52.20
CA SER A 273 1.55 16.19 51.85
C SER A 273 1.53 14.83 51.15
N GLU A 274 0.53 13.98 51.37
CA GLU A 274 0.43 12.66 50.74
C GLU A 274 -0.11 12.81 49.31
N ASN A 275 -1.11 13.68 49.12
CA ASN A 275 -1.57 14.11 47.81
C ASN A 275 -0.44 14.75 47.00
N ALA A 276 0.41 15.58 47.62
CA ALA A 276 1.57 16.16 46.95
C ALA A 276 2.60 15.11 46.50
N LYS A 277 2.82 14.04 47.28
CA LYS A 277 3.71 12.92 46.89
C LYS A 277 3.11 12.12 45.73
N LEU A 278 1.82 11.80 45.81
CA LEU A 278 1.10 11.10 44.75
C LEU A 278 1.16 11.87 43.43
N ARG A 279 0.92 13.18 43.44
CA ARG A 279 1.01 14.04 42.26
C ARG A 279 2.42 14.03 41.64
N ARG A 280 3.48 14.10 42.45
CA ARG A 280 4.87 14.03 41.95
C ARG A 280 5.20 12.67 41.32
N ALA A 281 4.72 11.58 41.90
CA ALA A 281 4.89 10.25 41.33
C ALA A 281 4.19 10.14 39.96
N ILE A 282 2.96 10.66 39.85
CA ILE A 282 2.20 10.70 38.59
C ILE A 282 2.92 11.58 37.54
N GLU A 283 3.43 12.75 37.94
CA GLU A 283 4.22 13.62 37.05
C GLU A 283 5.48 12.92 36.52
N ALA A 284 6.18 12.15 37.36
CA ALA A 284 7.34 11.37 36.95
C ALA A 284 6.96 10.30 35.91
N CYS A 285 5.83 9.62 36.08
CA CYS A 285 5.30 8.69 35.07
C CYS A 285 4.99 9.36 33.72
N LEU A 286 4.58 10.63 33.75
CA LEU A 286 4.19 11.43 32.57
C LEU A 286 5.37 12.16 31.89
N ALA A 287 6.60 11.92 32.34
CA ALA A 287 7.80 12.46 31.71
C ALA A 287 7.85 12.05 30.23
N TYR A 288 8.23 12.99 29.37
CA TYR A 288 8.17 12.74 27.93
C TYR A 288 9.24 11.75 27.48
N GLU A 289 10.49 11.93 27.92
CA GLU A 289 11.56 10.99 27.66
C GLU A 289 11.40 9.76 28.57
N PRO A 290 11.46 8.52 28.03
CA PRO A 290 11.32 7.31 28.82
C PRO A 290 12.34 7.18 29.96
N ALA A 291 13.55 7.71 29.76
CA ALA A 291 14.64 7.65 30.73
C ALA A 291 14.40 8.50 32.00
N ASP A 292 13.48 9.48 31.93
CA ASP A 292 13.12 10.34 33.06
C ASP A 292 11.96 9.77 33.89
N ARG A 293 11.36 8.66 33.43
CA ARG A 293 10.29 7.97 34.15
C ARG A 293 10.88 7.02 35.20
N PRO A 294 10.09 6.62 36.22
CA PRO A 294 10.47 5.53 37.12
C PRO A 294 10.91 4.30 36.33
N SER A 295 11.89 3.57 36.86
CA SER A 295 12.47 2.42 36.18
C SER A 295 11.53 1.23 36.11
N SER A 296 10.49 1.18 36.95
CA SER A 296 9.50 0.08 37.04
C SER A 296 8.19 0.47 37.71
N MET A 297 7.14 -0.32 37.47
CA MET A 297 5.88 -0.18 38.21
C MET A 297 6.01 -0.54 39.70
N ALA A 298 7.01 -1.36 40.09
CA ALA A 298 7.33 -1.59 41.50
C ALA A 298 7.84 -0.31 42.20
N GLU A 299 8.71 0.45 41.52
CA GLU A 299 9.16 1.77 42.00
C GLU A 299 7.98 2.76 42.06
N VAL A 300 7.09 2.76 41.06
CA VAL A 300 5.87 3.58 41.08
C VAL A 300 4.99 3.22 42.27
N ALA A 301 4.77 1.92 42.53
CA ALA A 301 3.98 1.43 43.65
C ALA A 301 4.56 1.87 44.99
N GLU A 302 5.89 1.81 45.16
CA GLU A 302 6.58 2.32 46.35
C GLU A 302 6.38 3.83 46.53
N LEU A 303 6.54 4.62 45.46
CA LEU A 303 6.40 6.08 45.50
C LEU A 303 5.00 6.56 45.90
N ILE A 304 3.95 5.79 45.58
CA ILE A 304 2.55 6.12 45.91
C ILE A 304 2.04 5.44 47.19
N GLY A 305 2.91 4.74 47.91
CA GLY A 305 2.60 4.05 49.16
C GLY A 305 1.70 2.82 49.00
N ALA A 306 1.83 2.11 47.88
CA ALA A 306 1.26 0.77 47.68
C ALA A 306 2.14 -0.29 48.37
N SER A 307 1.56 -1.42 48.78
CA SER A 307 2.32 -2.46 49.50
C SER A 307 2.93 -3.44 48.49
N PRO A 308 4.27 -3.60 48.42
CA PRO A 308 4.86 -4.63 47.58
C PRO A 308 4.45 -6.03 48.07
N ALA A 309 4.14 -6.92 47.13
CA ALA A 309 3.86 -8.33 47.43
C ALA A 309 5.09 -8.98 48.11
N PRO A 310 4.90 -9.96 49.01
CA PRO A 310 6.03 -10.64 49.66
C PRO A 310 6.84 -11.43 48.63
N VAL A 311 8.14 -11.14 48.56
CA VAL A 311 9.14 -11.91 47.80
C VAL A 311 9.10 -13.37 48.24
N VAL A 312 8.74 -14.28 47.33
CA VAL A 312 8.88 -15.72 47.54
C VAL A 312 10.37 -16.05 47.42
N GLU A 313 10.98 -16.55 48.50
CA GLU A 313 12.33 -17.10 48.50
C GLU A 313 12.43 -18.25 47.46
N GLU A 314 13.32 -18.11 46.49
CA GLU A 314 13.69 -19.17 45.54
C GLU A 314 14.17 -20.41 46.30
N LEU A 315 13.42 -21.50 46.15
CA LEU A 315 13.93 -22.85 46.38
C LEU A 315 14.70 -23.27 45.12
N GLU A 316 16.00 -23.46 45.27
CA GLU A 316 16.84 -24.16 44.30
C GLU A 316 16.21 -25.53 43.97
N SER A 317 15.84 -25.75 42.71
CA SER A 317 15.75 -27.11 42.16
C SER A 317 16.23 -27.14 40.71
N GLU A 318 17.26 -27.98 40.52
CA GLU A 318 17.90 -28.40 39.29
C GLU A 318 16.91 -28.89 38.21
N GLY A 319 17.24 -28.69 36.92
CA GLY A 319 16.83 -29.62 35.87
C GLY A 319 16.48 -29.04 34.50
N ASP A 320 17.40 -29.26 33.56
CA ASP A 320 17.21 -29.49 32.12
C ASP A 320 16.81 -28.35 31.17
N SER A 321 17.86 -27.77 30.58
CA SER A 321 17.86 -27.17 29.24
C SER A 321 17.67 -28.24 28.16
N LEU A 322 16.56 -28.17 27.41
CA LEU A 322 16.34 -28.91 26.18
C LEU A 322 16.99 -28.19 24.99
N GLU A 323 18.07 -28.79 24.47
CA GLU A 323 18.71 -28.44 23.20
C GLU A 323 17.82 -28.84 22.01
N PHE A 324 17.61 -27.91 21.07
CA PHE A 324 17.16 -28.23 19.72
C PHE A 324 18.37 -28.46 18.82
N GLY A 325 18.51 -29.70 18.35
CA GLY A 325 19.62 -30.15 17.53
C GLY A 325 19.63 -29.58 16.10
N SER A 326 20.83 -29.44 15.55
CA SER A 326 21.08 -29.33 14.12
C SER A 326 22.18 -30.32 13.73
N GLY A 327 21.83 -31.19 12.79
CA GLY A 327 22.56 -32.41 12.45
C GLY A 327 23.91 -32.25 11.76
N GLU A 328 24.63 -33.36 11.81
CA GLU A 328 25.93 -33.65 11.21
C GLU A 328 25.95 -33.43 9.69
N LEU A 329 27.03 -32.78 9.22
CA LEU A 329 27.57 -32.98 7.89
C LEU A 329 29.09 -33.15 8.03
N GLU A 330 29.54 -34.40 7.93
CA GLU A 330 30.94 -34.78 7.75
C GLU A 330 31.46 -34.22 6.42
N PHE A 331 32.68 -33.67 6.42
CA PHE A 331 33.50 -33.66 5.21
C PHE A 331 34.98 -33.94 5.50
N ASP A 332 35.46 -34.84 4.65
CA ASP A 332 36.68 -35.62 4.58
C ASP A 332 37.96 -34.79 4.36
N GLU A 333 39.02 -35.10 5.13
CA GLU A 333 40.39 -34.63 4.88
C GLU A 333 41.13 -35.66 4.00
N SER A 334 41.38 -35.34 2.73
CA SER A 334 42.61 -35.84 2.08
C SER A 334 43.06 -35.10 0.80
N SER A 335 44.36 -34.80 0.81
CA SER A 335 45.31 -34.86 -0.32
C SER A 335 45.47 -33.68 -1.31
N SER A 336 46.58 -32.96 -1.09
CA SER A 336 47.73 -32.85 -2.01
C SER A 336 47.70 -31.90 -3.24
N SER A 337 48.66 -30.96 -3.23
CA SER A 337 49.89 -30.97 -4.08
C SER A 337 50.23 -29.72 -4.93
N SER A 338 51.55 -29.56 -5.09
CA SER A 338 52.35 -28.73 -6.04
C SER A 338 52.50 -27.24 -5.69
N VAL A 339 53.67 -26.69 -5.29
CA VAL A 339 55.09 -26.74 -5.74
C VAL A 339 55.34 -26.12 -7.11
N LYS A 340 56.08 -24.97 -7.13
CA LYS A 340 57.30 -24.69 -7.93
C LYS A 340 57.77 -23.23 -7.71
N THR A 341 58.89 -22.97 -7.03
CA THR A 341 60.32 -22.97 -7.44
C THR A 341 60.86 -21.65 -8.01
N GLY A 342 62.01 -21.21 -7.49
CA GLY A 342 63.04 -20.43 -8.21
C GLY A 342 63.73 -19.37 -7.32
N SER A 343 64.81 -19.68 -6.59
CA SER A 343 66.24 -19.63 -7.04
C SER A 343 66.74 -18.20 -7.35
N ARG A 344 67.95 -17.71 -7.00
CA ARG A 344 69.25 -18.35 -6.70
C ARG A 344 70.32 -17.26 -6.41
N LYS A 345 71.37 -17.66 -5.66
CA LYS A 345 72.84 -17.36 -5.74
C LYS A 345 73.37 -17.00 -4.33
N LYS A 346 74.20 -17.78 -3.62
CA LYS A 346 75.31 -18.73 -3.88
C LYS A 346 76.66 -18.04 -4.18
N ILE A 347 77.73 -18.63 -3.57
CA ILE A 347 79.18 -18.68 -3.94
C ILE A 347 80.09 -17.75 -3.11
N PHE A 348 81.25 -18.12 -2.54
CA PHE A 348 82.01 -19.36 -2.31
C PHE A 348 83.22 -19.07 -1.36
N GLY A 349 83.87 -20.14 -0.89
CA GLY A 349 85.32 -20.19 -0.57
C GLY A 349 85.59 -20.24 0.95
N GLY A 350 86.13 -21.28 1.58
CA GLY A 350 86.93 -22.40 1.09
C GLY A 350 88.42 -22.07 1.15
N GLU A 351 89.14 -22.48 2.20
CA GLU A 351 90.28 -23.42 2.07
C GLU A 351 90.94 -23.80 3.41
N LYS A 352 91.54 -24.98 3.34
CA LYS A 352 92.19 -25.85 4.34
C LYS A 352 93.49 -25.28 4.93
N ALA A 353 93.87 -25.74 6.12
CA ALA A 353 95.20 -26.33 6.34
C ALA A 353 95.30 -27.08 7.68
N SER A 354 96.10 -28.13 7.66
CA SER A 354 96.47 -29.08 8.72
C SER A 354 97.43 -28.49 9.76
N ILE A 355 97.72 -29.28 10.81
CA ILE A 355 99.02 -29.53 11.50
C ILE A 355 98.65 -30.12 12.89
N ALA A 356 98.73 -31.43 13.10
CA ALA A 356 99.91 -32.21 13.51
C ALA A 356 100.48 -31.81 14.89
N GLY A 357 100.49 -32.78 15.83
CA GLY A 357 101.71 -33.04 16.57
C GLY A 357 101.63 -33.30 18.08
N VAL A 358 101.63 -34.60 18.42
CA VAL A 358 102.52 -35.23 19.43
C VAL A 358 102.31 -34.92 20.92
N GLY A 359 101.78 -35.94 21.62
CA GLY A 359 102.21 -36.28 22.98
C GLY A 359 103.55 -37.05 22.96
N GLY A 360 104.43 -36.79 23.95
CA GLY A 360 105.74 -37.43 24.01
C GLY A 360 106.41 -37.41 25.39
N LYS A 361 106.23 -38.51 26.12
CA LYS A 361 107.14 -39.25 27.03
C LYS A 361 108.29 -38.53 27.78
N ILE A 362 108.24 -38.76 29.10
CA ILE A 362 109.30 -39.15 30.05
C ILE A 362 110.65 -39.56 29.42
N GLY A 363 111.77 -39.04 29.94
CA GLY A 363 113.10 -39.60 29.68
C GLY A 363 114.27 -38.93 30.40
N LYS A 364 114.63 -39.52 31.54
CA LYS A 364 115.88 -39.46 32.33
C LYS A 364 117.18 -39.06 31.58
N LEU A 365 118.07 -38.36 32.29
CA LEU A 365 119.51 -38.23 32.03
C LEU A 365 120.26 -38.13 33.39
N PRO A 366 121.57 -38.46 33.47
CA PRO A 366 122.03 -39.74 34.00
C PRO A 366 122.96 -39.65 35.22
N PHE A 367 123.27 -40.83 35.75
CA PHE A 367 124.28 -41.17 36.77
C PHE A 367 125.61 -40.40 36.72
N ILE A 368 126.24 -40.21 37.89
CA ILE A 368 127.64 -40.57 38.26
C ILE A 368 127.87 -40.08 39.71
N ARG A 369 127.89 -40.95 40.72
CA ARG A 369 129.03 -41.71 41.28
C ARG A 369 130.09 -40.85 42.02
N VAL A 370 130.03 -41.03 43.35
CA VAL A 370 131.16 -41.19 44.31
C VAL A 370 131.93 -39.93 44.74
N PHE A 371 131.64 -39.47 45.97
CA PHE A 371 132.56 -39.10 47.06
C PHE A 371 131.68 -39.02 48.34
N VAL A 372 131.61 -40.07 49.16
CA VAL A 372 132.52 -40.47 50.24
C VAL A 372 132.66 -39.37 51.33
N THR A 373 132.08 -39.70 52.50
CA THR A 373 132.27 -39.16 53.87
C THR A 373 131.86 -37.72 54.22
N ASN A 374 130.56 -37.47 54.46
CA ASN A 374 130.00 -36.85 55.71
C ASN A 374 128.49 -36.47 55.51
N PRO A 375 127.52 -37.07 56.23
CA PRO A 375 126.08 -36.88 55.94
C PRO A 375 125.45 -35.54 56.39
N SER A 376 126.13 -34.69 57.15
CA SER A 376 125.47 -33.53 57.78
C SER A 376 125.49 -32.22 56.97
N LEU A 377 126.36 -32.06 55.96
CA LEU A 377 126.57 -30.76 55.31
C LEU A 377 125.77 -30.54 54.01
N LYS A 378 125.16 -31.58 53.41
CA LYS A 378 124.48 -31.49 52.10
C LYS A 378 123.10 -30.83 52.14
N TRP A 379 122.36 -31.00 53.22
CA TRP A 379 120.98 -30.48 53.32
C TRP A 379 120.90 -28.99 53.61
N GLN A 380 121.92 -28.43 54.26
CA GLN A 380 121.91 -27.01 54.64
C GLN A 380 122.14 -26.08 53.44
N ILE A 381 123.03 -26.46 52.51
CA ILE A 381 123.33 -25.64 51.32
C ILE A 381 122.19 -25.72 50.28
N ALA A 382 121.58 -26.91 50.12
CA ALA A 382 120.43 -27.09 49.22
C ALA A 382 119.19 -26.30 49.66
N ALA A 383 118.95 -26.19 50.97
CA ALA A 383 117.83 -25.42 51.51
C ALA A 383 117.96 -23.91 51.26
N VAL A 384 119.18 -23.36 51.37
CA VAL A 384 119.41 -21.91 51.19
C VAL A 384 119.26 -21.50 49.72
N ILE A 385 119.76 -22.31 48.78
CA ILE A 385 119.62 -22.02 47.34
C ILE A 385 118.15 -22.10 46.89
N ALA A 386 117.37 -23.04 47.43
CA ALA A 386 115.94 -23.15 47.15
C ALA A 386 115.14 -21.93 47.66
N LEU A 387 115.54 -21.35 48.80
CA LEU A 387 114.84 -20.20 49.39
C LEU A 387 115.08 -18.89 48.62
N ILE A 388 116.31 -18.69 48.12
CA ILE A 388 116.67 -17.48 47.35
C ILE A 388 115.99 -17.47 45.97
N ALA A 389 115.74 -18.63 45.37
CA ALA A 389 115.06 -18.75 44.08
C ALA A 389 113.52 -18.57 44.14
N MET A 390 112.89 -18.76 45.30
CA MET A 390 111.41 -18.65 45.43
C MET A 390 110.89 -17.21 45.48
N LEU A 391 111.69 -16.25 45.95
CA LEU A 391 111.24 -14.88 46.18
C LEU A 391 110.90 -14.11 44.87
N PRO A 392 111.68 -14.17 43.78
CA PRO A 392 111.34 -13.49 42.53
C PRO A 392 110.13 -14.13 41.83
N MET A 393 110.02 -15.47 41.91
CA MET A 393 108.93 -16.23 41.29
C MET A 393 107.58 -15.91 41.95
N THR A 394 107.56 -15.80 43.28
CA THR A 394 106.35 -15.44 44.04
C THR A 394 105.91 -14.00 43.74
N PHE A 395 106.85 -13.06 43.63
CA PHE A 395 106.52 -11.67 43.25
C PHE A 395 105.94 -11.57 41.83
N PHE A 396 106.51 -12.27 40.85
CA PHE A 396 106.00 -12.31 39.48
C PHE A 396 104.58 -12.92 39.40
N LEU A 397 104.35 -14.03 40.12
CA LEU A 397 103.04 -14.69 40.17
C LEU A 397 101.97 -13.82 40.86
N VAL A 398 102.34 -13.04 41.87
CA VAL A 398 101.41 -12.10 42.52
C VAL A 398 101.05 -10.95 41.57
N ASN A 399 102.02 -10.39 40.85
CA ASN A 399 101.76 -9.27 39.94
C ASN A 399 100.88 -9.68 38.75
N LEU A 400 101.16 -10.84 38.15
CA LEU A 400 100.33 -11.41 37.07
C LEU A 400 98.89 -11.69 37.54
N ASN A 401 98.72 -12.17 38.77
CA ASN A 401 97.40 -12.42 39.36
C ASN A 401 96.65 -11.11 39.66
N MET A 402 97.34 -10.03 40.00
CA MET A 402 96.71 -8.72 40.18
C MET A 402 96.23 -8.11 38.86
N GLU A 403 97.05 -8.16 37.80
CA GLU A 403 96.63 -7.69 36.47
C GLU A 403 95.44 -8.48 35.91
N LEU A 404 95.49 -9.82 36.00
CA LEU A 404 94.38 -10.68 35.57
C LEU A 404 93.09 -10.45 36.37
N ARG A 405 93.19 -10.08 37.64
CA ARG A 405 92.01 -9.73 38.45
C ARG A 405 91.40 -8.42 37.99
N ALA A 406 92.22 -7.41 37.70
CA ALA A 406 91.74 -6.11 37.22
C ALA A 406 90.98 -6.22 35.88
N THR A 407 91.53 -6.96 34.91
CA THR A 407 90.86 -7.16 33.60
C THR A 407 89.59 -8.00 33.73
N ARG A 408 89.58 -8.99 34.63
CA ARG A 408 88.40 -9.82 34.88
C ARG A 408 87.28 -9.04 35.56
N THR A 409 87.61 -8.07 36.41
CA THR A 409 86.60 -7.18 37.01
C THR A 409 86.00 -6.22 36.00
N GLU A 410 86.78 -5.64 35.08
CA GLU A 410 86.23 -4.77 34.02
C GLU A 410 85.32 -5.56 33.05
N LEU A 411 85.77 -6.71 32.55
CA LEU A 411 84.96 -7.55 31.66
C LEU A 411 83.66 -8.06 32.29
N THR A 412 83.64 -8.27 33.61
CA THR A 412 82.44 -8.73 34.31
C THR A 412 81.45 -7.60 34.61
N VAL A 413 81.93 -6.36 34.78
CA VAL A 413 81.07 -5.18 34.89
C VAL A 413 80.46 -4.84 33.53
N GLU A 414 81.27 -4.80 32.48
CA GLU A 414 80.82 -4.49 31.12
C GLU A 414 79.84 -5.56 30.58
N ALA A 415 80.09 -6.85 30.86
CA ALA A 415 79.17 -7.93 30.53
C ALA A 415 77.83 -7.83 31.29
N LYS A 416 77.84 -7.39 32.56
CA LYS A 416 76.62 -7.19 33.34
C LYS A 416 75.81 -5.98 32.85
N GLU A 417 76.47 -4.89 32.47
CA GLU A 417 75.81 -3.71 31.91
C GLU A 417 75.22 -4.01 30.52
N LEU A 418 75.94 -4.74 29.68
CA LEU A 418 75.45 -5.17 28.39
C LEU A 418 74.24 -6.11 28.54
N GLN A 419 74.30 -7.07 29.47
CA GLN A 419 73.20 -7.98 29.74
C GLN A 419 71.96 -7.24 30.28
N ALA A 420 72.14 -6.28 31.19
CA ALA A 420 71.05 -5.45 31.70
C ALA A 420 70.40 -4.60 30.59
N ASN A 421 71.18 -4.06 29.66
CA ASN A 421 70.66 -3.31 28.51
C ASN A 421 69.90 -4.20 27.52
N VAL A 422 70.41 -5.41 27.24
CA VAL A 422 69.72 -6.40 26.40
C VAL A 422 68.41 -6.84 27.04
N GLU A 423 68.39 -7.11 28.34
CA GLU A 423 67.16 -7.49 29.06
C GLU A 423 66.14 -6.36 29.07
N LYS A 424 66.58 -5.11 29.23
CA LYS A 424 65.72 -3.92 29.17
C LYS A 424 65.12 -3.71 27.78
N GLN A 425 65.90 -3.87 26.72
CA GLN A 425 65.40 -3.82 25.34
C GLN A 425 64.47 -4.99 25.02
N ALA A 426 64.79 -6.21 25.47
CA ALA A 426 63.94 -7.38 25.29
C ALA A 426 62.61 -7.27 26.06
N ALA A 427 62.61 -6.62 27.22
CA ALA A 427 61.39 -6.31 27.96
C ALA A 427 60.54 -5.24 27.24
N ALA A 428 61.17 -4.19 26.70
CA ALA A 428 60.49 -3.17 25.90
C ALA A 428 59.87 -3.77 24.62
N TYR A 429 60.60 -4.63 23.90
CA TYR A 429 60.09 -5.34 22.72
C TYR A 429 58.93 -6.28 23.06
N ARG A 430 59.01 -7.04 24.15
CA ARG A 430 57.92 -7.90 24.61
C ARG A 430 56.66 -7.11 24.98
N ARG A 431 56.82 -5.91 25.54
CA ARG A 431 55.71 -5.01 25.84
C ARG A 431 55.06 -4.49 24.55
N ALA A 432 55.86 -4.05 23.58
CA ALA A 432 55.37 -3.58 22.28
C ALA A 432 54.63 -4.69 21.49
N ILE A 433 55.12 -5.93 21.52
CA ILE A 433 54.43 -7.07 20.89
C ILE A 433 53.08 -7.33 21.55
N ARG A 434 52.98 -7.29 22.89
CA ARG A 434 51.71 -7.46 23.59
C ARG A 434 50.73 -6.33 23.28
N THR A 435 51.20 -5.10 23.20
CA THR A 435 50.35 -3.96 22.82
C THR A 435 49.85 -4.14 21.39
N ASN A 436 50.73 -4.44 20.42
CA ASN A 436 50.32 -4.68 19.05
C ASN A 436 49.37 -5.88 18.91
N GLN A 437 49.54 -6.95 19.68
CA GLN A 437 48.62 -8.08 19.69
C GLN A 437 47.24 -7.67 20.21
N LYS A 438 47.20 -6.90 21.30
CA LYS A 438 45.95 -6.36 21.85
C LYS A 438 45.26 -5.42 20.87
N ASP A 439 46.01 -4.53 20.22
CA ASP A 439 45.49 -3.61 19.21
C ASP A 439 44.99 -4.39 17.97
N THR A 440 45.67 -5.46 17.57
CA THR A 440 45.24 -6.31 16.45
C THR A 440 43.98 -7.10 16.78
N GLU A 441 43.84 -7.61 18.01
CA GLU A 441 42.61 -8.27 18.46
C GLU A 441 41.45 -7.29 18.59
N GLN A 442 41.72 -6.07 19.07
CA GLN A 442 40.73 -4.99 19.13
C GLN A 442 40.27 -4.58 17.72
N LEU A 443 41.19 -4.37 16.77
CA LEU A 443 40.84 -4.08 15.37
C LEU A 443 40.04 -5.22 14.71
N LYS A 444 40.35 -6.47 15.02
CA LYS A 444 39.56 -7.62 14.53
C LYS A 444 38.15 -7.63 15.11
N ALA A 445 38.00 -7.31 16.40
CA ALA A 445 36.69 -7.20 17.03
C ALA A 445 35.88 -6.04 16.41
N GLU A 446 36.49 -4.87 16.20
CA GLU A 446 35.85 -3.72 15.54
C GLU A 446 35.46 -4.03 14.08
N ILE A 447 36.30 -4.75 13.32
CA ILE A 447 35.96 -5.17 11.95
C ILE A 447 34.78 -6.16 11.94
N ASN A 448 34.78 -7.14 12.84
CA ASN A 448 33.67 -8.09 12.96
C ASN A 448 32.38 -7.38 13.37
N GLU A 449 32.44 -6.42 14.29
CA GLU A 449 31.29 -5.62 14.72
C GLU A 449 30.73 -4.77 13.57
N VAL A 450 31.60 -4.21 12.72
CA VAL A 450 31.22 -3.47 11.50
C VAL A 450 30.62 -4.41 10.43
N GLU A 451 31.17 -5.61 10.25
CA GLU A 451 30.62 -6.61 9.32
C GLU A 451 29.26 -7.15 9.80
N ASP A 452 29.09 -7.36 11.11
CA ASP A 452 27.82 -7.75 11.73
C ASP A 452 26.80 -6.61 11.65
N SER A 453 27.22 -5.36 11.87
CA SER A 453 26.37 -4.18 11.69
C SER A 453 25.95 -4.01 10.24
N ARG A 454 26.86 -4.21 9.28
CA ARG A 454 26.54 -4.17 7.84
C ARG A 454 25.56 -5.28 7.46
N SER A 455 25.75 -6.48 7.99
CA SER A 455 24.87 -7.62 7.73
C SER A 455 23.48 -7.39 8.33
N ARG A 456 23.40 -6.83 9.55
CA ARG A 456 22.14 -6.37 10.16
C ARG A 456 21.46 -5.29 9.32
N MET A 457 22.17 -4.24 8.90
CA MET A 457 21.62 -3.17 8.06
C MET A 457 21.12 -3.69 6.70
N VAL A 458 21.82 -4.65 6.08
CA VAL A 458 21.37 -5.29 4.83
C VAL A 458 20.13 -6.15 5.08
N GLY A 459 20.07 -6.87 6.20
CA GLY A 459 18.90 -7.63 6.65
C GLY A 459 17.69 -6.73 6.90
N GLU A 460 17.85 -5.65 7.65
CA GLU A 460 16.84 -4.63 7.93
C GLU A 460 16.37 -3.93 6.66
N ALA A 461 17.29 -3.57 5.75
CA ALA A 461 16.91 -2.99 4.46
C ALA A 461 16.14 -3.98 3.58
N LYS A 462 16.48 -5.27 3.63
CA LYS A 462 15.75 -6.33 2.91
C LYS A 462 14.35 -6.54 3.50
N LEU A 463 14.23 -6.54 4.83
CA LEU A 463 12.95 -6.62 5.53
C LEU A 463 12.08 -5.39 5.25
N ALA A 464 12.64 -4.18 5.32
CA ALA A 464 11.95 -2.93 4.97
C ALA A 464 11.47 -2.93 3.52
N ARG A 465 12.27 -3.45 2.58
CA ARG A 465 11.87 -3.64 1.17
C ARG A 465 10.74 -4.66 1.03
N GLN A 466 10.76 -5.74 1.80
CA GLN A 466 9.71 -6.76 1.79
C GLN A 466 8.39 -6.21 2.35
N ILE A 467 8.45 -5.48 3.47
CA ILE A 467 7.29 -4.80 4.07
C ILE A 467 6.71 -3.78 3.09
N LEU A 468 7.57 -3.00 2.42
CA LEU A 468 7.14 -2.02 1.42
C LEU A 468 6.45 -2.71 0.22
N ARG A 469 6.97 -3.84 -0.26
CA ARG A 469 6.35 -4.63 -1.32
C ARG A 469 4.98 -5.17 -0.90
N GLN A 470 4.87 -5.72 0.31
CA GLN A 470 3.59 -6.20 0.84
C GLN A 470 2.56 -5.06 0.99
N THR A 471 3.01 -3.89 1.44
CA THR A 471 2.16 -2.70 1.58
C THR A 471 1.65 -2.22 0.22
N GLN A 472 2.50 -2.26 -0.81
CA GLN A 472 2.11 -1.97 -2.19
C GLN A 472 1.11 -2.99 -2.73
N GLU A 473 1.31 -4.29 -2.49
CA GLU A 473 0.39 -5.34 -2.91
C GLU A 473 -1.00 -5.17 -2.27
N ASN A 474 -1.07 -4.83 -0.98
CA ASN A 474 -2.33 -4.56 -0.30
C ASN A 474 -3.01 -3.29 -0.83
N GLY A 475 -2.23 -2.24 -1.11
CA GLY A 475 -2.71 -1.02 -1.77
C GLY A 475 -3.27 -1.32 -3.16
N ASP A 476 -2.57 -2.13 -3.94
CA ASP A 476 -2.98 -2.60 -5.27
C ASP A 476 -4.27 -3.41 -5.22
N GLN A 477 -4.43 -4.30 -4.22
CA GLN A 477 -5.67 -5.05 -4.01
C GLN A 477 -6.85 -4.13 -3.67
N PHE A 478 -6.65 -3.16 -2.78
CA PHE A 478 -7.68 -2.17 -2.46
C PHE A 478 -8.09 -1.36 -3.69
N PHE A 479 -7.13 -0.83 -4.45
CA PHE A 479 -7.44 -0.05 -5.65
C PHE A 479 -8.06 -0.89 -6.75
N ARG A 480 -7.67 -2.16 -6.88
CA ARG A 480 -8.35 -3.12 -7.76
C ARG A 480 -9.83 -3.24 -7.40
N LEU A 481 -10.17 -3.42 -6.12
CA LEU A 481 -11.57 -3.48 -5.68
C LEU A 481 -12.34 -2.19 -5.96
N VAL A 482 -11.72 -1.02 -5.77
CA VAL A 482 -12.32 0.30 -6.06
C VAL A 482 -12.56 0.48 -7.57
N LEU A 483 -11.66 -0.02 -8.41
CA LEU A 483 -11.75 0.08 -9.86
C LEU A 483 -12.74 -0.93 -10.45
N GLU A 484 -12.76 -2.17 -9.94
CA GLU A 484 -13.63 -3.26 -10.42
C GLU A 484 -15.10 -3.08 -10.02
N ASN A 485 -15.37 -2.50 -8.85
CA ASN A 485 -16.75 -2.34 -8.33
C ASN A 485 -17.41 -1.01 -8.74
N LYS A 486 -17.07 -0.46 -9.92
CA LYS A 486 -17.65 0.79 -10.41
C LYS A 486 -19.17 0.75 -10.61
N ASP A 487 -19.69 -0.44 -10.93
CA ASP A 487 -21.10 -0.68 -11.27
C ASP A 487 -21.90 -1.20 -10.07
N THR A 488 -21.62 -0.69 -8.87
CA THR A 488 -22.37 -1.04 -7.64
C THR A 488 -23.50 -0.04 -7.37
N ASP A 489 -24.60 -0.54 -6.80
CA ASP A 489 -25.77 0.22 -6.35
C ASP A 489 -25.66 0.71 -4.89
N VAL A 490 -24.55 0.42 -4.21
CA VAL A 490 -24.34 0.78 -2.80
C VAL A 490 -24.40 2.30 -2.62
N PRO A 491 -25.33 2.83 -1.80
CA PRO A 491 -25.46 4.27 -1.55
C PRO A 491 -24.16 4.89 -1.00
N GLY A 492 -23.76 6.03 -1.55
CA GLY A 492 -22.53 6.74 -1.16
C GLY A 492 -21.22 6.11 -1.66
N PHE A 493 -21.25 4.92 -2.30
CA PHE A 493 -20.03 4.30 -2.83
C PHE A 493 -19.43 5.13 -3.98
N ARG A 494 -20.25 5.65 -4.89
CA ARG A 494 -19.79 6.47 -6.02
C ARG A 494 -19.06 7.74 -5.56
N GLU A 495 -19.54 8.38 -4.49
CA GLU A 495 -18.94 9.59 -3.90
C GLU A 495 -17.60 9.26 -3.22
N LYS A 496 -17.56 8.19 -2.42
CA LYS A 496 -16.32 7.71 -1.78
C LYS A 496 -15.29 7.22 -2.81
N ARG A 497 -15.75 6.62 -3.92
CA ARG A 497 -14.91 6.17 -5.04
C ARG A 497 -14.17 7.33 -5.67
N ALA A 498 -14.82 8.48 -5.90
CA ALA A 498 -14.14 9.65 -6.47
C ALA A 498 -12.97 10.14 -5.59
N LYS A 499 -13.16 10.16 -4.26
CA LYS A 499 -12.08 10.47 -3.31
C LYS A 499 -10.97 9.43 -3.34
N ALA A 500 -11.32 8.15 -3.34
CA ALA A 500 -10.36 7.06 -3.44
C ALA A 500 -9.52 7.13 -4.74
N LEU A 501 -10.14 7.45 -5.89
CA LEU A 501 -9.41 7.63 -7.16
C LEU A 501 -8.38 8.77 -7.09
N LEU A 502 -8.71 9.88 -6.45
CA LEU A 502 -7.77 11.00 -6.25
C LEU A 502 -6.61 10.63 -5.33
N GLU A 503 -6.87 9.89 -4.26
CA GLU A 503 -5.84 9.42 -3.33
C GLU A 503 -4.94 8.37 -4.00
N GLY A 504 -5.52 7.42 -4.74
CA GLY A 504 -4.79 6.43 -5.52
C GLY A 504 -3.93 7.05 -6.59
N ARG A 505 -4.44 8.07 -7.30
CA ARG A 505 -3.64 8.85 -8.25
C ARG A 505 -2.37 9.40 -7.58
N ARG A 506 -2.52 10.13 -6.46
CA ARG A 506 -1.38 10.74 -5.76
C ARG A 506 -0.40 9.67 -5.27
N HIS A 507 -0.92 8.54 -4.78
CA HIS A 507 -0.11 7.42 -4.33
C HIS A 507 0.76 6.85 -5.46
N TYR A 508 0.16 6.50 -6.59
CA TYR A 508 0.88 5.91 -7.71
C TYR A 508 1.77 6.91 -8.46
N GLU A 509 1.38 8.18 -8.59
CA GLU A 509 2.24 9.23 -9.12
C GLU A 509 3.54 9.34 -8.31
N ARG A 510 3.42 9.37 -6.97
CA ARG A 510 4.57 9.40 -6.07
C ARG A 510 5.42 8.13 -6.16
N LEU A 511 4.79 6.96 -6.26
CA LEU A 511 5.50 5.69 -6.40
C LEU A 511 6.38 5.69 -7.66
N VAL A 512 5.81 6.11 -8.79
CA VAL A 512 6.54 6.25 -10.05
C VAL A 512 7.66 7.28 -9.93
N GLU A 513 7.41 8.43 -9.30
CA GLU A 513 8.41 9.49 -9.10
C GLU A 513 9.60 9.04 -8.24
N VAL A 514 9.32 8.32 -7.15
CA VAL A 514 10.34 7.90 -6.17
C VAL A 514 11.13 6.69 -6.66
N TYR A 515 10.46 5.68 -7.22
CA TYR A 515 11.09 4.40 -7.55
C TYR A 515 11.43 4.25 -9.04
N GLY A 516 10.75 4.95 -9.95
CA GLY A 516 11.09 5.03 -11.38
C GLY A 516 11.47 3.69 -12.03
N ASP A 517 12.75 3.58 -12.43
CA ASP A 517 13.34 2.40 -13.07
C ASP A 517 14.20 1.56 -12.13
N ALA A 518 14.02 1.69 -10.82
CA ALA A 518 14.74 0.89 -9.84
C ALA A 518 14.49 -0.62 -10.11
N PRO A 519 15.54 -1.44 -10.32
CA PRO A 519 15.40 -2.84 -10.70
C PRO A 519 14.51 -3.65 -9.75
N ASP A 520 14.60 -3.38 -8.45
CA ASP A 520 13.85 -4.11 -7.40
C ASP A 520 12.34 -3.81 -7.40
N PHE A 521 11.92 -2.72 -8.04
CA PHE A 521 10.54 -2.19 -8.06
C PHE A 521 9.90 -2.21 -9.44
N ILE A 522 10.53 -2.84 -10.43
CA ILE A 522 10.05 -2.82 -11.82
C ILE A 522 8.62 -3.38 -11.99
N VAL A 523 8.23 -4.36 -11.16
CA VAL A 523 6.85 -4.90 -11.12
C VAL A 523 5.89 -3.89 -10.50
N SER A 524 6.26 -3.31 -9.34
CA SER A 524 5.46 -2.29 -8.67
C SER A 524 5.25 -1.05 -9.54
N THR A 525 6.27 -0.62 -10.29
CA THR A 525 6.16 0.54 -11.17
C THR A 525 5.35 0.21 -12.42
N ALA A 526 5.42 -1.01 -12.96
CA ALA A 526 4.51 -1.48 -14.01
C ALA A 526 3.04 -1.47 -13.54
N ASN A 527 2.77 -2.00 -12.34
CA ASN A 527 1.44 -1.95 -11.72
C ASN A 527 0.97 -0.51 -11.50
N ALA A 528 1.85 0.36 -10.99
CA ALA A 528 1.52 1.77 -10.76
C ALA A 528 1.13 2.47 -12.07
N TYR A 529 1.88 2.28 -13.16
CA TYR A 529 1.49 2.80 -14.47
C TYR A 529 0.17 2.22 -14.98
N PHE A 530 -0.08 0.92 -14.74
CA PHE A 530 -1.34 0.28 -15.12
C PHE A 530 -2.55 0.88 -14.38
N TYR A 531 -2.46 1.03 -13.06
CA TYR A 531 -3.51 1.63 -12.25
C TYR A 531 -3.67 3.13 -12.53
N LEU A 532 -2.58 3.88 -12.74
CA LEU A 532 -2.64 5.27 -13.21
C LEU A 532 -3.37 5.36 -14.55
N GLY A 533 -3.10 4.46 -15.49
CA GLY A 533 -3.84 4.38 -16.76
C GLY A 533 -5.35 4.24 -16.55
N GLN A 534 -5.76 3.34 -15.64
CA GLN A 534 -7.17 3.17 -15.29
C GLN A 534 -7.77 4.41 -14.62
N ILE A 535 -7.08 4.98 -13.63
CA ILE A 535 -7.54 6.15 -12.88
C ILE A 535 -7.67 7.36 -13.80
N TYR A 536 -6.65 7.66 -14.62
CA TYR A 536 -6.71 8.77 -15.58
C TYR A 536 -7.84 8.60 -16.58
N ARG A 537 -8.10 7.37 -17.05
CA ARG A 537 -9.22 7.11 -17.96
C ARG A 537 -10.56 7.41 -17.28
N GLU A 538 -10.75 6.96 -16.04
CA GLU A 538 -11.95 7.22 -15.25
C GLU A 538 -12.14 8.71 -14.93
N MET A 539 -11.04 9.46 -14.80
CA MET A 539 -11.05 10.91 -14.59
C MET A 539 -11.18 11.73 -15.89
N GLY A 540 -11.23 11.09 -17.06
CA GLY A 540 -11.30 11.78 -18.36
C GLY A 540 -9.97 12.38 -18.84
N GLU A 541 -8.85 12.10 -18.18
CA GLU A 541 -7.50 12.55 -18.57
C GLU A 541 -6.88 11.62 -19.63
N PHE A 542 -7.54 11.48 -20.78
CA PHE A 542 -7.23 10.46 -21.80
C PHE A 542 -5.79 10.49 -22.32
N GLY A 543 -5.17 11.66 -22.45
CA GLY A 543 -3.77 11.77 -22.88
C GLY A 543 -2.78 11.16 -21.88
N LYS A 544 -3.01 11.37 -20.57
CA LYS A 544 -2.20 10.74 -19.53
C LYS A 544 -2.50 9.25 -19.42
N ALA A 545 -3.76 8.86 -19.56
CA ALA A 545 -4.15 7.46 -19.58
C ALA A 545 -3.41 6.69 -20.70
N LEU A 546 -3.35 7.26 -21.90
CA LEU A 546 -2.63 6.68 -23.04
C LEU A 546 -1.15 6.47 -22.72
N ALA A 547 -0.49 7.51 -22.18
CA ALA A 547 0.93 7.44 -21.81
C ALA A 547 1.19 6.38 -20.72
N SER A 548 0.37 6.35 -19.68
CA SER A 548 0.50 5.40 -18.57
C SER A 548 0.27 3.96 -19.03
N TYR A 549 -0.75 3.68 -19.85
CA TYR A 549 -0.96 2.34 -20.40
C TYR A 549 0.17 1.90 -21.35
N GLY A 550 0.68 2.81 -22.18
CA GLY A 550 1.82 2.51 -23.06
C GLY A 550 3.09 2.16 -22.29
N GLU A 551 3.32 2.83 -21.16
CA GLU A 551 4.45 2.54 -20.27
C GLU A 551 4.26 1.22 -19.50
N ALA A 552 3.06 0.98 -18.98
CA ALA A 552 2.70 -0.28 -18.32
C ALA A 552 2.89 -1.47 -19.26
N GLU A 553 2.38 -1.37 -20.50
CA GLU A 553 2.54 -2.40 -21.52
C GLU A 553 4.02 -2.70 -21.80
N ARG A 554 4.84 -1.67 -22.03
CA ARG A 554 6.26 -1.84 -22.32
C ARG A 554 6.98 -2.58 -21.20
N ARG A 555 6.66 -2.27 -19.94
CA ARG A 555 7.27 -2.91 -18.77
C ARG A 555 6.82 -4.35 -18.59
N TYR A 556 5.52 -4.63 -18.73
CA TYR A 556 5.05 -6.01 -18.64
C TYR A 556 5.60 -6.90 -19.75
N LEU A 557 5.76 -6.38 -20.97
CA LEU A 557 6.41 -7.12 -22.06
C LEU A 557 7.88 -7.44 -21.74
N ALA A 558 8.63 -6.46 -21.22
CA ALA A 558 10.01 -6.68 -20.79
C ALA A 558 10.11 -7.74 -19.67
N LEU A 559 9.13 -7.80 -18.77
CA LEU A 559 9.07 -8.80 -17.70
C LEU A 559 8.69 -10.20 -18.19
N LEU A 560 7.95 -10.31 -19.29
CA LEU A 560 7.59 -11.59 -19.91
C LEU A 560 8.70 -12.17 -20.80
N ASP A 561 9.51 -11.31 -21.42
CA ASP A 561 10.66 -11.74 -22.22
C ASP A 561 11.78 -12.35 -21.36
N ASP A 562 11.81 -12.03 -20.06
CA ASP A 562 12.68 -12.72 -19.10
C ASP A 562 12.14 -14.14 -18.83
N SER A 563 12.87 -15.15 -19.32
CA SER A 563 12.49 -16.57 -19.42
C SER A 563 12.07 -17.27 -18.12
N GLN A 564 12.09 -16.57 -16.98
CA GLN A 564 11.72 -17.08 -15.66
C GLN A 564 10.31 -16.68 -15.20
N THR A 565 9.64 -15.72 -15.86
CA THR A 565 8.40 -15.13 -15.32
C THR A 565 7.13 -15.68 -15.99
N THR A 566 6.35 -16.47 -15.25
CA THR A 566 5.10 -17.10 -15.72
C THR A 566 3.83 -16.48 -15.11
N SER A 567 3.91 -15.24 -14.61
CA SER A 567 2.78 -14.58 -13.94
C SER A 567 1.59 -14.38 -14.89
N ILE A 568 0.49 -15.07 -14.61
CA ILE A 568 -0.79 -14.93 -15.33
C ILE A 568 -1.33 -13.50 -15.20
N ASP A 569 -1.10 -12.84 -14.07
CA ASP A 569 -1.55 -11.46 -13.84
C ASP A 569 -0.91 -10.46 -14.81
N PHE A 570 0.33 -10.68 -15.24
CA PHE A 570 0.98 -9.79 -16.22
C PHE A 570 0.32 -9.95 -17.60
N VAL A 571 0.03 -11.19 -18.01
CA VAL A 571 -0.69 -11.48 -19.26
C VAL A 571 -2.07 -10.83 -19.25
N LYS A 572 -2.80 -10.93 -18.13
CA LYS A 572 -4.10 -10.27 -17.91
C LYS A 572 -3.99 -8.75 -17.98
N ASN A 573 -3.02 -8.16 -17.29
CA ASN A 573 -2.83 -6.71 -17.27
C ASN A 573 -2.46 -6.15 -18.64
N ILE A 574 -1.64 -6.87 -19.42
CA ILE A 574 -1.37 -6.51 -20.82
C ILE A 574 -2.66 -6.56 -21.63
N ALA A 575 -3.47 -7.62 -21.49
CA ALA A 575 -4.74 -7.73 -22.21
C ALA A 575 -5.68 -6.54 -21.91
N ILE A 576 -5.77 -6.13 -20.63
CA ILE A 576 -6.58 -5.00 -20.18
C ILE A 576 -6.00 -3.66 -20.67
N ALA A 577 -4.67 -3.47 -20.58
CA ALA A 577 -3.99 -2.28 -21.06
C ALA A 577 -4.19 -2.10 -22.57
N LYS A 578 -3.97 -3.17 -23.35
CA LYS A 578 -4.22 -3.20 -24.80
C LYS A 578 -5.65 -2.83 -25.16
N ARG A 579 -6.65 -3.42 -24.48
CA ARG A 579 -8.06 -3.05 -24.69
C ARG A 579 -8.30 -1.57 -24.43
N SER A 580 -7.70 -1.05 -23.36
CA SER A 580 -7.86 0.35 -22.96
C SER A 580 -7.18 1.30 -23.95
N LEU A 581 -5.99 0.97 -24.46
CA LEU A 581 -5.34 1.67 -25.57
C LEU A 581 -6.22 1.66 -26.82
N GLY A 582 -6.82 0.51 -27.17
CA GLY A 582 -7.77 0.40 -28.28
C GLY A 582 -8.97 1.33 -28.13
N GLN A 583 -9.57 1.39 -26.94
CA GLN A 583 -10.69 2.31 -26.65
C GLN A 583 -10.27 3.78 -26.77
N LEU A 584 -9.08 4.14 -26.29
CA LEU A 584 -8.55 5.50 -26.39
C LEU A 584 -8.26 5.88 -27.85
N SER A 585 -7.65 4.97 -28.63
CA SER A 585 -7.42 5.17 -30.07
C SER A 585 -8.73 5.33 -30.85
N MET A 586 -9.78 4.58 -30.51
CA MET A 586 -11.11 4.79 -31.11
C MET A 586 -11.63 6.21 -30.85
N LYS A 587 -11.50 6.72 -29.62
CA LYS A 587 -11.92 8.08 -29.26
C LYS A 587 -11.13 9.15 -30.03
N SER A 588 -9.89 8.86 -30.39
CA SER A 588 -9.04 9.73 -31.23
C SER A 588 -9.28 9.58 -32.74
N GLY A 589 -10.21 8.72 -33.18
CA GLY A 589 -10.48 8.46 -34.59
C GLY A 589 -9.48 7.52 -35.29
N GLU A 590 -8.53 6.94 -34.53
CA GLU A 590 -7.49 6.05 -35.05
C GLU A 590 -7.99 4.58 -35.12
N TYR A 591 -9.01 4.32 -35.92
CA TYR A 591 -9.72 3.03 -35.93
C TYR A 591 -8.85 1.83 -36.34
N SER A 592 -7.86 2.04 -37.21
CA SER A 592 -6.92 0.99 -37.64
C SER A 592 -5.99 0.55 -36.50
N ILE A 593 -5.47 1.52 -35.74
CA ILE A 593 -4.63 1.30 -34.55
C ILE A 593 -5.48 0.67 -33.45
N ALA A 594 -6.69 1.18 -33.22
CA ALA A 594 -7.63 0.62 -32.25
C ALA A 594 -7.93 -0.86 -32.52
N ARG A 595 -8.24 -1.20 -33.78
CA ARG A 595 -8.48 -2.57 -34.23
C ARG A 595 -7.28 -3.49 -33.92
N HIS A 596 -6.07 -3.02 -34.18
CA HIS A 596 -4.85 -3.77 -33.86
C HIS A 596 -4.75 -4.06 -32.35
N TYR A 597 -4.97 -3.04 -31.51
CA TYR A 597 -4.94 -3.19 -30.05
C TYR A 597 -6.00 -4.16 -29.51
N PHE A 598 -7.23 -4.15 -30.03
CA PHE A 598 -8.25 -5.14 -29.65
C PHE A 598 -7.92 -6.56 -30.08
N THR A 599 -7.27 -6.71 -31.24
CA THR A 599 -6.80 -8.00 -31.74
C THR A 599 -5.73 -8.56 -30.80
N GLU A 600 -4.73 -7.75 -30.45
CA GLU A 600 -3.68 -8.14 -29.50
C GLU A 600 -4.23 -8.43 -28.09
N SER A 601 -5.16 -7.60 -27.61
CA SER A 601 -5.85 -7.85 -26.34
C SER A 601 -6.55 -9.22 -26.33
N SER A 602 -7.23 -9.58 -27.42
CA SER A 602 -7.90 -10.88 -27.55
C SER A 602 -6.91 -12.05 -27.56
N ARG A 603 -5.72 -11.87 -28.17
CA ARG A 603 -4.64 -12.86 -28.14
C ARG A 603 -4.17 -13.12 -26.71
N TYR A 604 -3.92 -12.08 -25.92
CA TYR A 604 -3.50 -12.22 -24.52
C TYR A 604 -4.61 -12.80 -23.62
N TRP A 605 -5.88 -12.50 -23.89
CA TRP A 605 -6.98 -13.19 -23.19
C TRP A 605 -7.07 -14.67 -23.54
N ALA A 606 -6.83 -15.05 -24.80
CA ALA A 606 -6.77 -16.46 -25.20
C ALA A 606 -5.62 -17.19 -24.50
N GLU A 607 -4.48 -16.52 -24.32
CA GLU A 607 -3.34 -17.03 -23.56
C GLU A 607 -3.64 -17.14 -22.05
N THR A 608 -4.35 -16.16 -21.48
CA THR A 608 -4.82 -16.23 -20.08
C THR A 608 -5.70 -17.47 -19.88
N ARG A 609 -6.67 -17.67 -20.79
CA ARG A 609 -7.59 -18.82 -20.78
C ARG A 609 -6.88 -20.17 -20.89
N SER A 610 -5.77 -20.25 -21.63
CA SER A 610 -5.03 -21.51 -21.76
C SER A 610 -4.16 -21.82 -20.55
N ARG A 611 -3.73 -20.79 -19.81
CA ARG A 611 -2.92 -20.92 -18.60
C ARG A 611 -3.76 -21.18 -17.34
N ASP A 612 -4.98 -20.64 -17.26
CA ASP A 612 -5.87 -20.80 -16.12
C ASP A 612 -7.32 -21.08 -16.56
N THR A 613 -7.82 -22.27 -16.21
CA THR A 613 -9.18 -22.70 -16.52
C THR A 613 -10.24 -21.98 -15.69
N SER A 614 -9.90 -21.47 -14.50
CA SER A 614 -10.82 -20.69 -13.67
C SER A 614 -11.19 -19.35 -14.31
N GLU A 615 -10.29 -18.79 -15.11
CA GLU A 615 -10.48 -17.53 -15.85
C GLU A 615 -11.13 -17.72 -17.23
N ALA A 616 -11.48 -18.95 -17.62
CA ALA A 616 -11.94 -19.26 -18.97
C ALA A 616 -13.19 -18.46 -19.39
N LEU A 617 -14.13 -18.25 -18.46
CA LEU A 617 -15.35 -17.47 -18.72
C LEU A 617 -15.05 -15.97 -18.89
N ASN A 618 -14.25 -15.39 -17.98
CA ASN A 618 -13.88 -13.97 -18.03
C ASN A 618 -13.08 -13.64 -19.29
N ALA A 619 -12.16 -14.53 -19.68
CA ALA A 619 -11.40 -14.40 -20.92
C ALA A 619 -12.31 -14.48 -22.15
N ALA A 620 -13.27 -15.42 -22.18
CA ALA A 620 -14.24 -15.52 -23.28
C ALA A 620 -15.09 -14.25 -23.42
N ILE A 621 -15.63 -13.73 -22.30
CA ILE A 621 -16.37 -12.46 -22.25
C ILE A 621 -15.51 -11.33 -22.83
N SER A 622 -14.27 -11.19 -22.37
CA SER A 622 -13.37 -10.11 -22.79
C SER A 622 -13.00 -10.19 -24.28
N ILE A 623 -12.80 -11.39 -24.83
CA ILE A 623 -12.55 -11.61 -26.27
C ILE A 623 -13.76 -11.17 -27.09
N HIS A 624 -14.98 -11.49 -26.67
CA HIS A 624 -16.18 -11.08 -27.38
C HIS A 624 -16.43 -9.57 -27.31
N GLU A 625 -16.14 -8.93 -26.17
CA GLU A 625 -16.18 -7.47 -26.06
C GLU A 625 -15.18 -6.79 -27.01
N ASN A 626 -13.96 -7.31 -27.10
CA ASN A 626 -12.96 -6.83 -28.05
C ASN A 626 -13.42 -7.03 -29.50
N SER A 627 -14.07 -8.16 -29.79
CA SER A 627 -14.58 -8.47 -31.12
C SER A 627 -15.69 -7.49 -31.55
N LEU A 628 -16.61 -7.12 -30.65
CA LEU A 628 -17.60 -6.07 -30.93
C LEU A 628 -16.98 -4.67 -31.05
N ALA A 629 -15.88 -4.40 -30.34
CA ALA A 629 -15.14 -3.15 -30.52
C ALA A 629 -14.45 -3.11 -31.90
N ILE A 630 -13.95 -4.24 -32.40
CA ILE A 630 -13.43 -4.37 -33.77
C ILE A 630 -14.54 -4.13 -34.79
N VAL A 631 -15.74 -4.68 -34.58
CA VAL A 631 -16.92 -4.40 -35.43
C VAL A 631 -17.16 -2.88 -35.53
N ASN A 632 -17.14 -2.16 -34.41
CA ASN A 632 -17.27 -0.70 -34.42
C ASN A 632 -16.16 -0.01 -35.24
N CYS A 633 -14.92 -0.47 -35.15
CA CYS A 633 -13.84 0.05 -35.99
C CYS A 633 -14.10 -0.21 -37.48
N GLU A 634 -14.58 -1.40 -37.86
CA GLU A 634 -14.89 -1.72 -39.26
C GLU A 634 -16.05 -0.88 -39.80
N ILE A 635 -17.08 -0.62 -39.00
CA ILE A 635 -18.17 0.31 -39.34
C ILE A 635 -17.59 1.71 -39.63
N ALA A 636 -16.78 2.23 -38.71
CA ALA A 636 -16.18 3.56 -38.85
C ALA A 636 -15.22 3.67 -40.05
N MET A 637 -14.61 2.56 -40.49
CA MET A 637 -13.78 2.48 -41.70
C MET A 637 -14.59 2.26 -42.98
N GLY A 638 -15.93 2.26 -42.93
CA GLY A 638 -16.81 2.10 -44.10
C GLY A 638 -16.92 0.66 -44.61
N ARG A 639 -16.62 -0.35 -43.78
CA ARG A 639 -16.66 -1.78 -44.15
C ARG A 639 -17.89 -2.47 -43.56
N GLY A 640 -19.08 -1.94 -43.89
CA GLY A 640 -20.36 -2.36 -43.33
C GLY A 640 -20.64 -3.87 -43.46
N ASP A 641 -20.49 -4.45 -44.65
CA ASP A 641 -20.82 -5.87 -44.89
C ASP A 641 -19.95 -6.82 -44.05
N ALA A 642 -18.64 -6.57 -44.01
CA ALA A 642 -17.72 -7.35 -43.18
C ALA A 642 -18.02 -7.17 -41.68
N ALA A 643 -18.42 -5.97 -41.27
CA ALA A 643 -18.83 -5.68 -39.90
C ALA A 643 -20.13 -6.43 -39.52
N LEU A 644 -21.09 -6.55 -40.44
CA LEU A 644 -22.35 -7.27 -40.22
C LEU A 644 -22.13 -8.76 -40.02
N ASP A 645 -21.31 -9.38 -40.88
CA ASP A 645 -20.95 -10.79 -40.77
C ASP A 645 -20.19 -11.07 -39.46
N ALA A 646 -19.26 -10.18 -39.09
CA ALA A 646 -18.55 -10.28 -37.82
C ALA A 646 -19.50 -10.12 -36.62
N ALA A 647 -20.42 -9.16 -36.65
CA ALA A 647 -21.40 -8.95 -35.59
C ALA A 647 -22.28 -10.19 -35.38
N ARG A 648 -22.81 -10.77 -36.48
CA ARG A 648 -23.62 -12.00 -36.45
C ARG A 648 -22.84 -13.20 -35.93
N SER A 649 -21.59 -13.36 -36.39
CA SER A 649 -20.71 -14.44 -35.94
C SER A 649 -20.42 -14.35 -34.43
N VAL A 650 -20.13 -13.15 -33.93
CA VAL A 650 -19.93 -12.91 -32.49
C VAL A 650 -21.20 -13.20 -31.71
N GLY A 651 -22.37 -12.73 -32.18
CA GLY A 651 -23.67 -13.02 -31.56
C GLY A 651 -23.95 -14.52 -31.44
N ALA A 652 -23.69 -15.29 -32.51
CA ALA A 652 -23.86 -16.74 -32.51
C ALA A 652 -22.93 -17.46 -31.51
N GLN A 653 -21.71 -16.95 -31.30
CA GLN A 653 -20.77 -17.49 -30.31
C GLN A 653 -21.22 -17.16 -28.88
N ILE A 654 -21.72 -15.93 -28.66
CA ILE A 654 -22.22 -15.50 -27.36
C ILE A 654 -23.50 -16.26 -26.97
N LEU A 655 -24.39 -16.59 -27.91
CA LEU A 655 -25.55 -17.43 -27.65
C LEU A 655 -25.15 -18.79 -27.05
N LYS A 656 -24.12 -19.44 -27.60
CA LYS A 656 -23.58 -20.69 -27.04
C LYS A 656 -22.98 -20.50 -25.64
N LEU A 657 -22.37 -19.33 -25.38
CA LEU A 657 -21.84 -19.00 -24.07
C LEU A 657 -22.96 -18.72 -23.06
N GLN A 658 -24.07 -18.12 -23.51
CA GLN A 658 -25.25 -17.87 -22.70
C GLN A 658 -25.92 -19.18 -22.25
N GLU A 659 -25.93 -20.22 -23.08
CA GLU A 659 -26.43 -21.56 -22.67
C GLU A 659 -25.70 -22.10 -21.42
N GLN A 660 -24.42 -21.75 -21.25
CA GLN A 660 -23.60 -22.18 -20.11
C GLN A 660 -23.83 -21.30 -18.87
N ALA A 661 -24.21 -20.03 -19.05
CA ALA A 661 -24.42 -19.06 -17.99
C ALA A 661 -25.62 -18.14 -18.32
N PRO A 662 -26.87 -18.65 -18.21
CA PRO A 662 -28.05 -18.02 -18.79
C PRO A 662 -28.44 -16.68 -18.16
N ASP A 663 -28.07 -16.46 -16.91
CA ASP A 663 -28.40 -15.26 -16.12
C ASP A 663 -27.19 -14.37 -15.83
N ASN A 664 -26.09 -14.53 -16.59
CA ASN A 664 -24.96 -13.61 -16.47
C ASN A 664 -25.26 -12.29 -17.21
N PRO A 665 -25.40 -11.15 -16.50
CA PRO A 665 -25.79 -9.89 -17.12
C PRO A 665 -24.76 -9.37 -18.14
N LYS A 666 -23.47 -9.68 -17.97
CA LYS A 666 -22.43 -9.29 -18.93
C LYS A 666 -22.61 -9.98 -20.27
N ILE A 667 -22.89 -11.29 -20.26
CA ILE A 667 -23.12 -12.07 -21.49
C ILE A 667 -24.35 -11.55 -22.22
N ILE A 668 -25.45 -11.33 -21.50
CA ILE A 668 -26.70 -10.78 -22.05
C ILE A 668 -26.45 -9.38 -22.65
N GLY A 669 -25.74 -8.51 -21.94
CA GLY A 669 -25.41 -7.17 -22.44
C GLY A 669 -24.53 -7.17 -23.69
N ILE A 670 -23.56 -8.08 -23.79
CA ILE A 670 -22.72 -8.22 -25.00
C ILE A 670 -23.57 -8.75 -26.17
N LEU A 671 -24.45 -9.72 -25.92
CA LEU A 671 -25.39 -10.21 -26.94
C LEU A 671 -26.33 -9.10 -27.43
N ALA A 672 -26.89 -8.32 -26.52
CA ALA A 672 -27.73 -7.17 -26.83
C ALA A 672 -26.97 -6.17 -27.74
N ARG A 673 -25.73 -5.83 -27.36
CA ARG A 673 -24.88 -4.95 -28.16
C ARG A 673 -24.57 -5.51 -29.54
N SER A 674 -24.37 -6.82 -29.69
CA SER A 674 -24.18 -7.47 -30.99
C SER A 674 -25.39 -7.25 -31.91
N PHE A 675 -26.61 -7.42 -31.40
CA PHE A 675 -27.84 -7.12 -32.14
C PHE A 675 -27.99 -5.63 -32.46
N GLY A 676 -27.70 -4.74 -31.51
CA GLY A 676 -27.75 -3.29 -31.74
C GLY A 676 -26.80 -2.85 -32.86
N LEU A 677 -25.56 -3.36 -32.88
CA LEU A 677 -24.61 -3.06 -33.95
C LEU A 677 -25.04 -3.63 -35.31
N ALA A 678 -25.57 -4.86 -35.32
CA ALA A 678 -26.13 -5.42 -36.55
C ALA A 678 -27.30 -4.57 -37.07
N ALA A 679 -28.16 -4.07 -36.17
CA ALA A 679 -29.28 -3.20 -36.51
C ALA A 679 -28.81 -1.86 -37.12
N ASP A 680 -27.79 -1.23 -36.53
CA ASP A 680 -27.20 0.01 -37.06
C ASP A 680 -26.69 -0.18 -38.50
N ILE A 681 -26.00 -1.29 -38.77
CA ILE A 681 -25.47 -1.61 -40.10
C ILE A 681 -26.60 -1.93 -41.09
N LEU A 682 -27.56 -2.76 -40.69
CA LEU A 682 -28.72 -3.10 -41.53
C LEU A 682 -29.51 -1.86 -41.92
N ARG A 683 -29.68 -0.92 -40.98
CA ARG A 683 -30.33 0.36 -41.24
C ARG A 683 -29.54 1.20 -42.25
N GLN A 684 -28.21 1.28 -42.12
CA GLN A 684 -27.36 1.98 -43.09
C GLN A 684 -27.42 1.36 -44.49
N ASN A 685 -27.55 0.03 -44.57
CA ASN A 685 -27.71 -0.71 -45.82
C ASN A 685 -29.13 -0.62 -46.42
N GLY A 686 -30.09 0.02 -45.72
CA GLY A 686 -31.49 0.15 -46.16
C GLY A 686 -32.35 -1.09 -45.90
N GLU A 687 -31.86 -2.08 -45.14
CA GLU A 687 -32.61 -3.28 -44.74
C GLU A 687 -33.48 -3.01 -43.51
N ILE A 688 -34.51 -2.18 -43.69
CA ILE A 688 -35.30 -1.58 -42.60
C ILE A 688 -36.00 -2.61 -41.71
N ASP A 689 -36.65 -3.63 -42.28
CA ASP A 689 -37.37 -4.66 -41.52
C ASP A 689 -36.43 -5.48 -40.63
N SER A 690 -35.30 -5.94 -41.20
CA SER A 690 -34.26 -6.66 -40.47
C SER A 690 -33.63 -5.80 -39.37
N ALA A 691 -33.40 -4.52 -39.64
CA ALA A 691 -32.86 -3.58 -38.66
C ALA A 691 -33.81 -3.39 -37.47
N LYS A 692 -35.11 -3.27 -37.73
CA LYS A 692 -36.14 -3.17 -36.69
C LYS A 692 -36.13 -4.39 -35.78
N GLU A 693 -36.17 -5.60 -36.36
CA GLU A 693 -36.15 -6.84 -35.58
C GLU A 693 -34.91 -6.93 -34.69
N ALA A 694 -33.75 -6.56 -35.23
CA ALA A 694 -32.49 -6.54 -34.48
C ALA A 694 -32.48 -5.49 -33.36
N TYR A 695 -33.00 -4.27 -33.58
CA TYR A 695 -33.15 -3.28 -32.51
C TYR A 695 -34.11 -3.75 -31.42
N GLN A 696 -35.23 -4.37 -31.78
CA GLN A 696 -36.20 -4.87 -30.79
C GLN A 696 -35.57 -5.99 -29.94
N GLN A 697 -34.85 -6.94 -30.56
CA GLN A 697 -34.10 -7.96 -29.83
C GLN A 697 -33.03 -7.36 -28.91
N SER A 698 -32.31 -6.35 -29.38
CA SER A 698 -31.34 -5.60 -28.58
C SER A 698 -32.01 -4.94 -27.36
N ALA A 699 -33.14 -4.28 -27.55
CA ALA A 699 -33.90 -3.63 -26.48
C ALA A 699 -34.37 -4.64 -25.43
N ASP A 700 -34.94 -5.78 -25.86
CA ASP A 700 -35.44 -6.81 -24.94
C ASP A 700 -34.31 -7.43 -24.11
N LEU A 701 -33.15 -7.66 -24.71
CA LEU A 701 -31.98 -8.17 -24.02
C LEU A 701 -31.38 -7.15 -23.05
N PHE A 702 -31.29 -5.86 -23.41
CA PHE A 702 -30.84 -4.83 -22.47
C PHE A 702 -31.83 -4.64 -21.32
N ALA A 703 -33.14 -4.69 -21.56
CA ALA A 703 -34.14 -4.67 -20.51
C ALA A 703 -33.93 -5.84 -19.53
N ARG A 704 -33.67 -7.06 -20.04
CA ARG A 704 -33.32 -8.21 -19.21
C ARG A 704 -32.01 -8.00 -18.45
N ALA A 705 -30.96 -7.48 -19.09
CA ALA A 705 -29.68 -7.19 -18.42
C ALA A 705 -29.85 -6.19 -17.26
N ILE A 706 -30.70 -5.18 -17.42
CA ILE A 706 -31.04 -4.21 -16.38
C ILE A 706 -31.77 -4.87 -15.21
N THR A 707 -32.68 -5.82 -15.45
CA THR A 707 -33.34 -6.55 -14.35
C THR A 707 -32.37 -7.36 -13.50
N LEU A 708 -31.26 -7.82 -14.08
CA LEU A 708 -30.23 -8.58 -13.39
C LEU A 708 -29.19 -7.69 -12.72
N ASN A 709 -28.84 -6.54 -13.33
CA ASN A 709 -27.97 -5.54 -12.75
C ASN A 709 -28.30 -4.12 -13.25
N ALA A 710 -29.09 -3.38 -12.45
CA ALA A 710 -29.54 -2.05 -12.80
C ALA A 710 -28.49 -0.94 -12.61
N ALA A 711 -27.35 -1.24 -11.98
CA ALA A 711 -26.32 -0.26 -11.68
C ALA A 711 -25.40 0.07 -12.88
N VAL A 712 -25.40 -0.78 -13.92
CA VAL A 712 -24.57 -0.62 -15.12
C VAL A 712 -25.23 0.37 -16.09
N ASP A 713 -24.75 1.61 -16.11
CA ASP A 713 -25.32 2.69 -16.95
C ASP A 713 -25.23 2.36 -18.46
N ALA A 714 -24.25 1.55 -18.89
CA ALA A 714 -24.12 1.11 -20.28
C ALA A 714 -25.31 0.26 -20.77
N TYR A 715 -26.00 -0.47 -19.89
CA TYR A 715 -27.19 -1.24 -20.27
C TYR A 715 -28.39 -0.33 -20.50
N HIS A 716 -28.56 0.69 -19.67
CA HIS A 716 -29.59 1.71 -19.86
C HIS A 716 -29.36 2.50 -21.14
N LEU A 717 -28.11 2.89 -21.43
CA LEU A 717 -27.75 3.51 -22.70
C LEU A 717 -28.08 2.60 -23.89
N GLY A 718 -27.71 1.32 -23.81
CA GLY A 718 -28.01 0.33 -24.85
C GLY A 718 -29.50 0.16 -25.09
N LEU A 719 -30.30 0.10 -24.02
CA LEU A 719 -31.76 0.07 -24.09
C LEU A 719 -32.31 1.32 -24.76
N GLY A 720 -31.88 2.50 -24.31
CA GLY A 720 -32.29 3.79 -24.87
C GLY A 720 -31.99 3.89 -26.37
N ASN A 721 -30.77 3.55 -26.78
CA ASN A 721 -30.36 3.54 -28.20
C ASN A 721 -31.21 2.57 -29.03
N SER A 722 -31.48 1.38 -28.49
CA SER A 722 -32.23 0.35 -29.20
C SER A 722 -33.70 0.75 -29.37
N LEU A 723 -34.32 1.30 -28.31
CA LEU A 723 -35.68 1.85 -28.36
C LEU A 723 -35.76 3.04 -29.32
N ALA A 724 -34.77 3.91 -29.33
CA ALA A 724 -34.68 5.01 -30.30
C ALA A 724 -34.59 4.47 -31.74
N GLY A 725 -33.80 3.41 -31.97
CA GLY A 725 -33.71 2.74 -33.27
C GLY A 725 -35.06 2.22 -33.77
N VAL A 726 -35.82 1.52 -32.92
CA VAL A 726 -37.19 1.06 -33.24
C VAL A 726 -38.12 2.25 -33.50
N GLY A 727 -38.13 3.23 -32.59
CA GLY A 727 -38.99 4.39 -32.67
C GLY A 727 -38.76 5.24 -33.93
N LEU A 728 -37.50 5.39 -34.35
CA LEU A 728 -37.13 6.09 -35.58
C LEU A 728 -37.58 5.36 -36.85
N ILE A 729 -37.52 4.03 -36.87
CA ILE A 729 -37.92 3.22 -38.04
C ILE A 729 -39.44 3.22 -38.21
N GLU A 730 -40.18 3.05 -37.13
CA GLU A 730 -41.66 2.94 -37.18
C GLU A 730 -42.38 4.27 -37.03
N ASN A 731 -41.65 5.34 -36.76
CA ASN A 731 -42.20 6.60 -36.29
C ASN A 731 -43.07 6.40 -35.01
N ASP A 732 -42.66 5.45 -34.16
CA ASP A 732 -43.35 5.06 -32.93
C ASP A 732 -42.96 6.01 -31.80
N VAL A 733 -43.90 6.91 -31.47
CA VAL A 733 -43.74 7.93 -30.44
C VAL A 733 -43.59 7.32 -29.05
N GLU A 734 -44.31 6.25 -28.73
CA GLU A 734 -44.25 5.62 -27.40
C GLU A 734 -42.85 5.04 -27.14
N LYS A 735 -42.23 4.45 -28.17
CA LYS A 735 -40.84 3.95 -28.11
C LYS A 735 -39.83 5.08 -27.99
N LEU A 736 -40.03 6.20 -28.68
CA LEU A 736 -39.16 7.38 -28.57
C LEU A 736 -39.28 8.03 -27.18
N GLU A 737 -40.49 8.15 -26.63
CA GLU A 737 -40.71 8.66 -25.27
C GLU A 737 -40.08 7.73 -24.22
N SER A 738 -40.25 6.41 -24.37
CA SER A 738 -39.59 5.42 -23.50
C SER A 738 -38.06 5.52 -23.58
N SER A 739 -37.51 5.74 -24.78
CA SER A 739 -36.08 5.97 -24.98
C SER A 739 -35.62 7.24 -24.25
N ALA A 740 -36.34 8.35 -24.43
CA ALA A 740 -36.04 9.62 -23.77
C ALA A 740 -36.07 9.50 -22.24
N GLU A 741 -37.03 8.77 -21.67
CA GLU A 741 -37.11 8.54 -20.23
C GLU A 741 -35.89 7.77 -19.69
N VAL A 742 -35.51 6.67 -20.37
CA VAL A 742 -34.35 5.87 -19.98
C VAL A 742 -33.05 6.68 -20.10
N LEU A 743 -32.86 7.37 -21.23
CA LEU A 743 -31.65 8.17 -21.48
C LEU A 743 -31.55 9.38 -20.56
N SER A 744 -32.66 10.02 -20.19
CA SER A 744 -32.68 11.15 -19.25
C SER A 744 -32.12 10.76 -17.87
N ARG A 745 -32.40 9.54 -17.40
CA ARG A 745 -31.82 9.02 -16.15
C ARG A 745 -30.30 8.81 -16.26
N VAL A 746 -29.83 8.32 -17.41
CA VAL A 746 -28.41 8.06 -17.66
C VAL A 746 -27.64 9.38 -17.75
N VAL A 747 -28.16 10.36 -18.50
CA VAL A 747 -27.56 11.70 -18.63
C VAL A 747 -27.55 12.43 -17.29
N GLY A 748 -28.61 12.32 -16.49
CA GLY A 748 -28.64 12.91 -15.15
C GLY A 748 -27.55 12.37 -14.21
N ARG A 749 -27.16 11.09 -14.38
CA ARG A 749 -26.05 10.47 -13.62
C ARG A 749 -24.67 10.77 -14.20
N ASN A 750 -24.59 11.05 -15.49
CA ASN A 750 -23.35 11.27 -16.23
C ASN A 750 -23.40 12.59 -17.02
N PRO A 751 -23.50 13.75 -16.34
CA PRO A 751 -23.79 15.04 -16.98
C PRO A 751 -22.62 15.61 -17.81
N PHE A 752 -21.51 14.89 -17.89
CA PHE A 752 -20.32 15.33 -18.63
C PHE A 752 -19.89 14.34 -19.73
N GLU A 753 -20.67 13.28 -20.00
CA GLU A 753 -20.39 12.35 -21.10
C GLU A 753 -21.07 12.82 -22.39
N PRO A 754 -20.31 13.39 -23.37
CA PRO A 754 -20.91 14.10 -24.49
C PRO A 754 -21.75 13.22 -25.41
N GLU A 755 -21.37 11.94 -25.57
CA GLU A 755 -22.12 11.00 -26.41
C GLU A 755 -23.49 10.65 -25.83
N TYR A 756 -23.66 10.64 -24.50
CA TYR A 756 -24.95 10.32 -23.88
C TYR A 756 -25.94 11.47 -24.09
N GLN A 757 -25.43 12.69 -23.95
CA GLN A 757 -26.18 13.92 -24.19
C GLN A 757 -26.56 14.05 -25.66
N ARG A 758 -25.64 13.74 -26.57
CA ARG A 758 -25.92 13.67 -28.01
C ARG A 758 -27.06 12.72 -28.32
N THR A 759 -26.99 11.48 -27.84
CA THR A 759 -28.06 10.50 -28.09
C THR A 759 -29.41 11.00 -27.58
N LEU A 760 -29.49 11.52 -26.35
CA LEU A 760 -30.75 12.03 -25.81
C LEU A 760 -31.30 13.21 -26.63
N ALA A 761 -30.42 14.14 -27.03
CA ALA A 761 -30.79 15.26 -27.89
C ALA A 761 -31.26 14.81 -29.27
N ASP A 762 -30.65 13.77 -29.86
CA ASP A 762 -31.09 13.18 -31.12
C ASP A 762 -32.48 12.54 -31.01
N VAL A 763 -32.82 11.93 -29.86
CA VAL A 763 -34.16 11.39 -29.58
C VAL A 763 -35.20 12.51 -29.45
N TYR A 764 -34.91 13.58 -28.72
CA TYR A 764 -35.77 14.77 -28.69
C TYR A 764 -35.94 15.39 -30.09
N GLY A 765 -34.89 15.39 -30.88
CA GLY A 765 -34.93 15.77 -32.28
C GLY A 765 -35.88 14.91 -33.14
N ALA A 766 -35.90 13.61 -32.90
CA ALA A 766 -36.82 12.69 -33.55
C ALA A 766 -38.29 12.93 -33.13
N LEU A 767 -38.52 13.14 -31.84
CA LEU A 767 -39.82 13.53 -31.30
C LEU A 767 -40.29 14.87 -31.91
N ALA A 768 -39.40 15.85 -32.05
CA ALA A 768 -39.71 17.12 -32.69
C ALA A 768 -40.15 16.96 -34.15
N ALA A 769 -39.43 16.15 -34.93
CA ALA A 769 -39.78 15.85 -36.32
C ALA A 769 -41.16 15.18 -36.41
N ASN A 770 -41.43 14.18 -35.56
CA ASN A 770 -42.75 13.53 -35.49
C ASN A 770 -43.87 14.52 -35.16
N GLN A 771 -43.69 15.41 -34.17
CA GLN A 771 -44.70 16.41 -33.81
C GLN A 771 -44.93 17.41 -34.94
N ARG A 772 -43.88 17.82 -35.66
CA ARG A 772 -43.98 18.69 -36.85
C ARG A 772 -44.84 18.03 -37.93
N ASP A 773 -44.56 16.77 -38.27
CA ASP A 773 -45.32 16.03 -39.28
C ASP A 773 -46.78 15.80 -38.84
N GLY A 774 -47.00 15.66 -37.53
CA GLY A 774 -48.33 15.65 -36.91
C GLY A 774 -49.02 17.01 -36.84
N GLY A 775 -48.41 18.08 -37.37
CA GLY A 775 -48.96 19.44 -37.41
C GLY A 775 -48.91 20.20 -36.07
N LYS A 776 -48.24 19.66 -35.05
CA LYS A 776 -48.11 20.25 -33.71
C LYS A 776 -46.83 21.06 -33.59
N LEU A 777 -46.76 22.15 -34.34
CA LEU A 777 -45.55 22.97 -34.47
C LEU A 777 -44.99 23.50 -33.15
N LYS A 778 -45.86 23.86 -32.19
CA LYS A 778 -45.42 24.33 -30.86
C LYS A 778 -44.66 23.27 -30.08
N ASN A 779 -45.18 22.04 -30.04
CA ASN A 779 -44.54 20.92 -29.35
C ASN A 779 -43.21 20.56 -30.03
N ALA A 780 -43.14 20.63 -31.37
CA ALA A 780 -41.90 20.43 -32.09
C ALA A 780 -40.82 21.45 -31.69
N ILE A 781 -41.19 22.73 -31.54
CA ILE A 781 -40.28 23.78 -31.08
C ILE A 781 -39.82 23.52 -29.64
N GLU A 782 -40.70 23.06 -28.75
CA GLU A 782 -40.35 22.71 -27.37
C GLU A 782 -39.32 21.59 -27.31
N PHE A 783 -39.53 20.49 -28.05
CA PHE A 783 -38.57 19.38 -28.09
C PHE A 783 -37.20 19.77 -28.66
N GLU A 784 -37.13 20.60 -29.70
CA GLU A 784 -35.83 21.11 -30.19
C GLU A 784 -35.14 22.00 -29.15
N LYS A 785 -35.89 22.78 -28.37
CA LYS A 785 -35.32 23.57 -27.28
C LYS A 785 -34.77 22.67 -26.16
N GLU A 786 -35.49 21.63 -25.77
CA GLU A 786 -35.01 20.64 -24.80
C GLU A 786 -33.72 19.96 -25.27
N ALA A 787 -33.65 19.57 -26.54
CA ALA A 787 -32.43 19.01 -27.15
C ALA A 787 -31.24 19.99 -27.07
N LEU A 788 -31.48 21.29 -27.31
CA LEU A 788 -30.47 22.34 -27.23
C LEU A 788 -30.05 22.64 -25.79
N GLU A 789 -30.96 22.62 -24.82
CA GLU A 789 -30.65 22.82 -23.40
C GLU A 789 -29.68 21.74 -22.88
N ILE A 790 -29.74 20.53 -23.44
CA ILE A 790 -28.83 19.43 -23.12
C ILE A 790 -27.42 19.65 -23.71
N LEU A 791 -27.34 20.05 -24.99
CA LEU A 791 -26.08 20.14 -25.72
C LEU A 791 -25.33 21.46 -25.53
N GLN A 792 -26.05 22.57 -25.38
CA GLN A 792 -25.49 23.91 -25.33
C GLN A 792 -24.45 24.10 -24.22
N PRO A 793 -24.65 23.60 -22.97
CA PRO A 793 -23.65 23.72 -21.92
C PRO A 793 -22.32 23.06 -22.27
N ILE A 794 -22.35 21.89 -22.92
CA ILE A 794 -21.17 21.11 -23.32
C ILE A 794 -20.38 21.85 -24.39
N VAL A 795 -21.08 22.30 -25.44
CA VAL A 795 -20.46 22.98 -26.58
C VAL A 795 -19.83 24.31 -26.15
N LYS A 796 -20.47 25.04 -25.24
CA LYS A 796 -19.96 26.33 -24.75
C LYS A 796 -18.84 26.19 -23.73
N SER A 797 -18.87 25.15 -22.89
CA SER A 797 -17.86 24.94 -21.84
C SER A 797 -16.61 24.19 -22.33
N ASN A 798 -16.70 23.41 -23.41
CA ASN A 798 -15.62 22.58 -23.90
C ASN A 798 -15.21 22.93 -25.35
N PRO A 799 -14.08 23.63 -25.54
CA PRO A 799 -13.55 24.00 -26.86
C PRO A 799 -13.24 22.79 -27.78
N ASN A 800 -13.01 21.61 -27.19
CA ASN A 800 -12.65 20.35 -27.85
C ASN A 800 -13.80 19.33 -27.81
N SER A 801 -15.05 19.81 -27.83
CA SER A 801 -16.21 18.91 -27.94
C SER A 801 -16.09 18.00 -29.19
N PRO A 802 -16.50 16.72 -29.11
CA PRO A 802 -16.43 15.80 -30.25
C PRO A 802 -17.18 16.33 -31.48
N GLU A 803 -16.67 16.06 -32.67
CA GLU A 803 -17.26 16.53 -33.92
C GLU A 803 -18.69 16.01 -34.11
N SER A 804 -18.99 14.79 -33.67
CA SER A 804 -20.34 14.19 -33.63
C SER A 804 -21.33 15.03 -32.83
N VAL A 805 -20.90 15.54 -31.67
CA VAL A 805 -21.71 16.37 -30.76
C VAL A 805 -21.91 17.76 -31.34
N LEU A 806 -20.84 18.37 -31.88
CA LEU A 806 -20.90 19.66 -32.55
C LEU A 806 -21.84 19.63 -33.77
N TYR A 807 -21.78 18.55 -34.54
CA TYR A 807 -22.66 18.34 -35.68
C TYR A 807 -24.12 18.18 -35.24
N SER A 808 -24.42 17.31 -34.27
CA SER A 808 -25.79 17.16 -33.73
C SER A 808 -26.33 18.48 -33.18
N TYR A 809 -25.54 19.22 -32.39
CA TYR A 809 -25.91 20.55 -31.89
C TYR A 809 -26.27 21.52 -33.02
N SER A 810 -25.46 21.55 -34.07
CA SER A 810 -25.70 22.41 -35.24
C SER A 810 -26.97 22.00 -36.00
N GLN A 811 -27.26 20.70 -36.09
CA GLN A 811 -28.50 20.20 -36.69
C GLN A 811 -29.73 20.61 -35.88
N ARG A 812 -29.70 20.48 -34.53
CA ARG A 812 -30.79 20.93 -33.66
C ARG A 812 -31.07 22.43 -33.82
N LEU A 813 -30.02 23.26 -33.86
CA LEU A 813 -30.14 24.70 -34.12
C LEU A 813 -30.78 25.01 -35.49
N ALA A 814 -30.35 24.31 -36.54
CA ALA A 814 -30.89 24.49 -37.88
C ALA A 814 -32.36 24.04 -37.97
N HIS A 815 -32.73 22.94 -37.33
CA HIS A 815 -34.12 22.48 -37.27
C HIS A 815 -35.01 23.41 -36.44
N LEU A 816 -34.54 23.90 -35.29
CA LEU A 816 -35.27 24.93 -34.53
C LEU A 816 -35.55 26.16 -35.39
N ALA A 817 -34.55 26.63 -36.14
CA ALA A 817 -34.73 27.77 -37.04
C ALA A 817 -35.72 27.49 -38.17
N GLU A 818 -35.72 26.27 -38.72
CA GLU A 818 -36.69 25.84 -39.73
C GLU A 818 -38.12 25.87 -39.15
N LEU A 819 -38.32 25.32 -37.94
CA LEU A 819 -39.61 25.33 -37.25
C LEU A 819 -40.10 26.75 -36.92
N LEU A 820 -39.20 27.66 -36.52
CA LEU A 820 -39.53 29.07 -36.32
C LEU A 820 -39.93 29.74 -37.64
N GLY A 821 -39.25 29.40 -38.74
CA GLY A 821 -39.63 29.84 -40.09
C GLY A 821 -41.02 29.33 -40.50
N ASP A 822 -41.35 28.07 -40.22
CA ASP A 822 -42.68 27.49 -40.46
C ASP A 822 -43.76 28.19 -39.62
N ALA A 823 -43.39 28.69 -38.43
CA ALA A 823 -44.27 29.50 -37.57
C ALA A 823 -44.41 30.96 -38.05
N GLY A 824 -43.63 31.38 -39.07
CA GLY A 824 -43.57 32.75 -39.57
C GLY A 824 -42.65 33.68 -38.77
N GLU A 825 -41.90 33.16 -37.81
CA GLU A 825 -40.97 33.90 -36.94
C GLU A 825 -39.56 34.00 -37.56
N PHE A 826 -39.46 34.61 -38.75
CA PHE A 826 -38.22 34.66 -39.52
C PHE A 826 -37.08 35.47 -38.87
N ASP A 827 -37.39 36.47 -38.04
CA ASP A 827 -36.36 37.20 -37.29
C ASP A 827 -35.79 36.35 -36.16
N SER A 828 -36.64 35.58 -35.46
CA SER A 828 -36.24 34.68 -34.38
C SER A 828 -35.35 33.52 -34.87
N SER A 829 -35.50 33.10 -36.14
CA SER A 829 -34.74 31.98 -36.72
C SER A 829 -33.28 32.33 -37.08
N ARG A 830 -32.93 33.62 -37.17
CA ARG A 830 -31.61 34.08 -37.59
C ARG A 830 -30.49 33.76 -36.60
N ALA A 831 -30.73 33.99 -35.31
CA ALA A 831 -29.70 33.77 -34.29
C ALA A 831 -29.29 32.28 -34.19
N PRO A 832 -30.23 31.31 -34.12
CA PRO A 832 -29.88 29.89 -34.16
C PRO A 832 -29.14 29.49 -35.45
N LEU A 833 -29.52 30.02 -36.62
CA LEU A 833 -28.83 29.74 -37.88
C LEU A 833 -27.39 30.27 -37.89
N GLN A 834 -27.17 31.49 -37.39
CA GLN A 834 -25.83 32.05 -37.31
C GLN A 834 -24.92 31.23 -36.39
N GLU A 835 -25.45 30.75 -35.27
CA GLU A 835 -24.72 29.87 -34.36
C GLU A 835 -24.42 28.51 -35.02
N ALA A 836 -25.40 27.91 -35.68
CA ALA A 836 -25.23 26.64 -36.42
C ALA A 836 -24.14 26.76 -37.49
N ILE A 837 -24.19 27.82 -38.31
CA ILE A 837 -23.19 28.10 -39.35
C ILE A 837 -21.79 28.23 -38.75
N THR A 838 -21.67 28.97 -37.62
CA THR A 838 -20.37 29.18 -36.96
C THR A 838 -19.74 27.86 -36.50
N VAL A 839 -20.55 26.98 -35.91
CA VAL A 839 -20.08 25.65 -35.45
C VAL A 839 -19.75 24.75 -36.65
N LEU A 840 -20.61 24.72 -37.67
CA LEU A 840 -20.40 23.94 -38.89
C LEU A 840 -19.14 24.38 -39.64
N GLU A 841 -18.88 25.68 -39.77
CA GLU A 841 -17.66 26.21 -40.38
C GLU A 841 -16.39 25.80 -39.63
N LYS A 842 -16.47 25.65 -38.31
CA LYS A 842 -15.35 25.17 -37.48
C LYS A 842 -15.05 23.70 -37.80
N ILE A 843 -16.06 22.83 -37.80
CA ILE A 843 -15.86 21.39 -38.02
C ILE A 843 -15.60 21.04 -39.49
N SER A 844 -16.12 21.80 -40.45
CA SER A 844 -15.82 21.62 -41.88
C SER A 844 -14.38 21.98 -42.27
N LYS A 845 -13.64 22.67 -41.39
CA LYS A 845 -12.21 23.00 -41.60
C LYS A 845 -11.27 22.04 -40.87
N SER A 846 -11.78 21.02 -40.18
CA SER A 846 -10.94 20.07 -39.46
C SER A 846 -10.27 19.09 -40.41
N ASP A 847 -9.16 18.49 -39.97
CA ASP A 847 -8.44 17.45 -40.73
C ASP A 847 -9.29 16.18 -40.96
N HIS A 848 -10.40 16.02 -40.22
CA HIS A 848 -11.32 14.90 -40.28
C HIS A 848 -12.69 15.28 -40.89
N ALA A 849 -12.78 16.43 -41.56
CA ALA A 849 -14.04 16.94 -42.10
C ALA A 849 -14.70 15.92 -43.04
N THR A 850 -15.94 15.56 -42.72
CA THR A 850 -16.76 14.65 -43.53
C THR A 850 -17.60 15.43 -44.53
N SER A 851 -18.03 14.77 -45.62
CA SER A 851 -18.97 15.36 -46.59
C SER A 851 -20.27 15.81 -45.93
N GLU A 852 -20.73 15.11 -44.90
CA GLU A 852 -21.94 15.46 -44.13
C GLU A 852 -21.86 16.82 -43.44
N PHE A 853 -20.67 17.26 -43.01
CA PHE A 853 -20.48 18.58 -42.42
C PHE A 853 -20.70 19.68 -43.46
N HIS A 854 -20.16 19.51 -44.67
CA HIS A 854 -20.40 20.42 -45.79
C HIS A 854 -21.86 20.44 -46.22
N ARG A 855 -22.52 19.27 -46.23
CA ARG A 855 -23.97 19.15 -46.48
C ARG A 855 -24.79 19.96 -45.48
N GLY A 856 -24.47 19.81 -44.18
CA GLY A 856 -25.11 20.56 -43.10
C GLY A 856 -24.88 22.07 -43.21
N LEU A 857 -23.64 22.48 -43.50
CA LEU A 857 -23.28 23.90 -43.68
C LEU A 857 -24.02 24.53 -44.87
N ALA A 858 -24.09 23.82 -46.00
CA ALA A 858 -24.81 24.27 -47.19
C ALA A 858 -26.30 24.48 -46.89
N ARG A 859 -26.93 23.53 -46.18
CA ARG A 859 -28.33 23.63 -45.74
C ARG A 859 -28.54 24.80 -44.79
N ALA A 860 -27.72 24.94 -43.75
CA ALA A 860 -27.85 26.03 -42.78
C ALA A 860 -27.72 27.42 -43.42
N ARG A 861 -26.74 27.59 -44.32
CA ARG A 861 -26.60 28.83 -45.11
C ARG A 861 -27.78 29.07 -46.05
N GLY A 862 -28.31 28.03 -46.69
CA GLY A 862 -29.52 28.12 -47.51
C GLY A 862 -30.74 28.62 -46.71
N LEU A 863 -30.96 28.06 -45.52
CA LEU A 863 -32.01 28.48 -44.59
C LEU A 863 -31.82 29.93 -44.10
N ALA A 864 -30.58 30.33 -43.79
CA ALA A 864 -30.26 31.71 -43.41
C ALA A 864 -30.56 32.70 -44.55
N GLY A 865 -30.18 32.34 -45.78
CA GLY A 865 -30.53 33.09 -46.97
C GLY A 865 -32.03 33.28 -47.13
N PHE A 866 -32.81 32.20 -46.95
CA PHE A 866 -34.27 32.24 -47.01
C PHE A 866 -34.89 33.16 -45.94
N ALA A 867 -34.44 33.03 -44.69
CA ALA A 867 -34.91 33.86 -43.59
C ALA A 867 -34.64 35.35 -43.87
N CYS A 868 -33.49 35.68 -44.47
CA CYS A 868 -33.18 37.04 -44.89
C CYS A 868 -34.08 37.55 -46.02
N ILE A 869 -34.42 36.73 -47.02
CA ILE A 869 -35.41 37.09 -48.06
C ILE A 869 -36.74 37.48 -47.41
N LYS A 870 -37.24 36.64 -46.50
CA LYS A 870 -38.54 36.85 -45.84
C LYS A 870 -38.56 38.05 -44.91
N SER A 871 -37.42 38.38 -44.31
CA SER A 871 -37.26 39.54 -43.42
C SER A 871 -36.89 40.84 -44.17
N GLY A 872 -36.73 40.78 -45.50
CA GLY A 872 -36.43 41.96 -46.33
C GLY A 872 -34.94 42.35 -46.43
N ASP A 873 -34.02 41.56 -45.85
CA ASP A 873 -32.58 41.78 -45.93
C ASP A 873 -31.99 41.15 -47.20
N LYS A 874 -32.03 41.91 -48.30
CA LYS A 874 -31.53 41.43 -49.60
C LYS A 874 -30.03 41.21 -49.62
N THR A 875 -29.26 41.98 -48.85
CA THR A 875 -27.79 41.90 -48.86
C THR A 875 -27.34 40.63 -48.15
N GLY A 876 -27.84 40.39 -46.93
CA GLY A 876 -27.55 39.15 -46.20
C GLY A 876 -28.10 37.91 -46.91
N ALA A 877 -29.27 38.01 -47.57
CA ALA A 877 -29.82 36.92 -48.36
C ALA A 877 -28.88 36.50 -49.51
N LYS A 878 -28.34 37.47 -50.24
CA LYS A 878 -27.42 37.20 -51.35
C LYS A 878 -26.12 36.54 -50.85
N GLU A 879 -25.53 37.07 -49.79
CA GLU A 879 -24.28 36.55 -49.21
C GLU A 879 -24.42 35.09 -48.78
N HIS A 880 -25.44 34.77 -47.98
CA HIS A 880 -25.65 33.40 -47.51
C HIS A 880 -25.97 32.42 -48.65
N LEU A 881 -26.75 32.82 -49.65
CA LEU A 881 -27.08 31.94 -50.79
C LEU A 881 -25.89 31.71 -51.74
N GLU A 882 -25.02 32.72 -51.93
CA GLU A 882 -23.77 32.55 -52.69
C GLU A 882 -22.84 31.54 -52.01
N LEU A 883 -22.68 31.67 -50.69
CA LEU A 883 -21.90 30.73 -49.88
C LEU A 883 -22.53 29.33 -49.83
N ALA A 884 -23.86 29.23 -49.73
CA ALA A 884 -24.58 27.95 -49.76
C ALA A 884 -24.38 27.22 -51.09
N ARG A 885 -24.42 27.94 -52.22
CA ARG A 885 -24.17 27.35 -53.55
C ARG A 885 -22.77 26.74 -53.64
N ALA A 886 -21.75 27.46 -53.17
CA ALA A 886 -20.38 26.97 -53.19
C ALA A 886 -20.20 25.68 -52.37
N GLU A 887 -20.82 25.60 -51.18
CA GLU A 887 -20.78 24.37 -50.37
C GLU A 887 -21.54 23.22 -51.01
N TRP A 888 -22.70 23.47 -51.63
CA TRP A 888 -23.45 22.45 -52.38
C TRP A 888 -22.65 21.90 -53.57
N GLU A 889 -21.96 22.77 -54.32
CA GLU A 889 -21.09 22.36 -55.43
C GLU A 889 -19.95 21.46 -54.94
N ASN A 890 -19.33 21.80 -53.81
CA ASN A 890 -18.28 20.99 -53.19
C ASN A 890 -18.80 19.62 -52.71
N TYR A 891 -19.95 19.60 -52.01
CA TYR A 891 -20.58 18.36 -51.54
C TYR A 891 -20.96 17.43 -52.69
N MET A 892 -21.61 17.97 -53.73
CA MET A 892 -22.08 17.20 -54.90
C MET A 892 -20.93 16.66 -55.76
N ALA A 893 -19.76 17.29 -55.75
CA ALA A 893 -18.59 16.77 -56.44
C ALA A 893 -18.14 15.40 -55.88
N SER A 894 -18.37 15.18 -54.58
CA SER A 894 -18.02 13.93 -53.89
C SER A 894 -19.21 12.97 -53.77
N ASN A 895 -20.45 13.45 -53.85
CA ASN A 895 -21.68 12.67 -53.63
C ASN A 895 -22.73 12.94 -54.73
N PRO A 896 -22.46 12.52 -55.99
CA PRO A 896 -23.34 12.84 -57.13
C PRO A 896 -24.70 12.13 -57.08
N GLU A 897 -24.82 11.06 -56.28
CA GLU A 897 -26.01 10.20 -56.18
C GLU A 897 -27.08 10.77 -55.20
N ASP A 898 -26.77 11.78 -54.38
CA ASP A 898 -27.70 12.36 -53.39
C ASP A 898 -28.74 13.27 -54.08
N SER A 899 -29.94 12.71 -54.33
CA SER A 899 -31.03 13.41 -55.02
C SER A 899 -31.56 14.62 -54.26
N ASP A 900 -31.55 14.56 -52.92
CA ASP A 900 -32.10 15.61 -52.07
C ASP A 900 -31.15 16.81 -52.05
N ALA A 901 -29.84 16.56 -51.96
CA ALA A 901 -28.83 17.59 -52.09
C ALA A 901 -28.87 18.27 -53.47
N ALA A 902 -29.06 17.50 -54.55
CA ALA A 902 -29.21 18.06 -55.89
C ALA A 902 -30.44 18.99 -56.00
N GLN A 903 -31.56 18.62 -55.38
CA GLN A 903 -32.75 19.45 -55.33
C GLN A 903 -32.54 20.72 -54.50
N ALA A 904 -31.88 20.62 -53.34
CA ALA A 904 -31.54 21.76 -52.50
C ALA A 904 -30.56 22.74 -53.18
N ALA A 905 -29.57 22.23 -53.89
CA ALA A 905 -28.62 23.03 -54.67
C ALA A 905 -29.31 23.80 -55.81
N LYS A 906 -30.23 23.12 -56.51
CA LYS A 906 -31.06 23.75 -57.55
C LYS A 906 -31.95 24.84 -56.95
N TRP A 907 -32.63 24.55 -55.85
CA TRP A 907 -33.48 25.52 -55.16
C TRP A 907 -32.67 26.77 -54.73
N THR A 908 -31.49 26.57 -54.15
CA THR A 908 -30.57 27.66 -53.76
C THR A 908 -30.20 28.54 -54.96
N SER A 909 -29.87 27.91 -56.08
CA SER A 909 -29.54 28.61 -57.34
C SER A 909 -30.72 29.40 -57.90
N ASP A 910 -31.94 28.88 -57.79
CA ASP A 910 -33.14 29.56 -58.26
C ASP A 910 -33.51 30.76 -57.37
N GLN A 911 -33.37 30.65 -56.04
CA GLN A 911 -33.53 31.81 -55.15
C GLN A 911 -32.52 32.92 -55.46
N LEU A 912 -31.27 32.55 -55.72
CA LEU A 912 -30.22 33.51 -56.04
C LEU A 912 -30.51 34.31 -57.33
N LYS A 913 -31.10 33.66 -58.34
CA LYS A 913 -31.57 34.34 -59.57
C LYS A 913 -32.69 35.33 -59.31
N THR A 914 -33.57 35.07 -58.34
CA THR A 914 -34.67 35.99 -58.01
C THR A 914 -34.22 37.25 -57.26
N LEU A 915 -32.99 37.25 -56.72
CA LEU A 915 -32.38 38.39 -56.03
C LEU A 915 -31.50 39.26 -56.95
N GLN A 916 -31.12 38.75 -58.12
CA GLN A 916 -30.43 39.48 -59.18
C GLN A 916 -31.42 40.28 -60.02
#